data_AF-A0A9Q9U855-F1
#
_entry.id   AF-A0A9Q9U855-F1
#
_cell.length_a   1.000
_cell.length_b   1.000
_cell.length_c   1.000
_cell.angle_alpha   90.00
_cell.angle_beta   90.00
_cell.angle_gamma   90.00
#
_symmetry.space_group_name_H-M   'P 1'
#
loop_
_entity.id
_entity.type
_entity.pdbx_description
1 polymer ?
#
loop_
_entity_poly.entity_id
_entity_poly.type
_entity_poly.pdbx_seq_one_letter_code
_entity_poly.pdbx_strand_id
1 'polypeptide(L)'
;MVAHDEEAHALLEEFELREEVKVRDARTPPSVCCTCGWRWITPLIVVALLSAIGVVVALYGPSSSPPGDDTTGHLGYRLHPEDHATRPPTTQYFNWTIAAGTRSPDGVEKRVYLVNNEFPGPLIEARSGDRIVIHVHNGLDEEGVSLHWHGLRMRYQDSMDGAVGFTQCPITPNRNFTYNFTIGVEEQGTFWWHSHSDVQRADGLWGGLVVHSPDEVDVPPEHYLLMIGDWFHRNQTEVLGWYADASSRGNEPVPDSLLVNGQGRFNCSMAVPARPVACSQVQLSDLNPLIMSGSQKRVRLRVVNTGSVAGFSLRIDGAIIRPLRVDGGFAVKAEATEIVGVLYPGERADLEVEWKEIYAGDRWLTVYMDDENFGYPNPALNPTQSFPMFSSSTKGSFDEAVPQPLKQDEIQALDSQILKAASKVSDLPAKAEQTILLYAKVEKLAHMDYAPVGFINHTSWTPQTPPVLAQNRTSWDENQLVPFIGISDSKPKRVDIVINNLDDGPGSWGSYNPYTGEAPPNGLNLDFPVRKDTVSVPRRGHVVLALVADNPGIWALHCHMLVHMARGMAMGLHIGDIDDSEHVNSVDQRAAELSSAAPEAPVAAGGSPAPAAEAVPAAATTESAASPPAATSGPILDPQHWAQVNEEQAQAEAEGAGDDNTDADSTLDPDNASSTASITSSILEYRTIHGRTYHSEQGNAQYWASNDEQQNDLMDLTHHILTLGLGDKLHLAPLKEEKLHQIIDIGTGTGIWAIDFADQYPGAEVIGTDLSPIQPSWVPPNVQFEIEDCTREWTFKSDFADYIHVRWLMGSVRDWDAFFSEAYRVCKPGAWIESHEASCNVSSDDGTVAPNSAMGHWGEFFKEGGKKIGTSFSVVEDGTQRKAMEKAGFINIQEFDFRNPVGTWPTDPVEKRMGAYSKYGLETDSEGFILFMAHTLGWTREEILVYVAQFRREIRSGKHHGYFAQKVVWGQKPETTAI
;
A
#
# COMPACT_ATOMS: atom_id res chain seq x y z
N MET A 1 -18.79 19.19 16.46
CA MET A 1 -19.10 20.62 16.28
C MET A 1 -20.59 20.91 16.59
N VAL A 2 -20.87 21.95 17.38
CA VAL A 2 -21.91 22.05 18.46
C VAL A 2 -23.24 22.75 18.07
N ALA A 3 -24.34 22.38 18.74
CA ALA A 3 -25.33 23.33 19.27
C ALA A 3 -25.99 22.79 20.56
N HIS A 4 -25.85 23.54 21.66
CA HIS A 4 -26.74 23.48 22.82
C HIS A 4 -27.93 24.38 22.53
N ASP A 5 -29.16 23.88 22.72
CA ASP A 5 -30.21 24.68 23.35
C ASP A 5 -31.20 23.75 24.07
N GLU A 6 -31.17 23.82 25.40
CA GLU A 6 -32.26 23.36 26.26
C GLU A 6 -33.38 24.38 26.14
N GLU A 7 -34.44 24.08 25.39
CA GLU A 7 -35.84 24.44 25.66
C GLU A 7 -36.73 24.09 24.46
N ALA A 8 -37.15 22.83 24.36
CA ALA A 8 -38.31 22.44 23.55
C ALA A 8 -38.99 21.16 24.07
N HIS A 9 -39.15 21.05 25.41
CA HIS A 9 -40.10 20.13 26.03
C HIS A 9 -41.27 20.93 26.63
N ALA A 10 -42.09 21.51 25.75
CA ALA A 10 -43.47 21.88 26.02
C ALA A 10 -44.12 22.26 24.69
N LEU A 11 -45.02 21.41 24.18
CA LEU A 11 -46.11 21.65 23.21
C LEU A 11 -46.32 20.40 22.33
N LEU A 12 -46.75 19.30 22.96
CA LEU A 12 -47.34 18.13 22.29
C LEU A 12 -48.64 17.69 22.98
N GLU A 13 -49.48 18.64 23.36
CA GLU A 13 -50.90 18.40 23.60
C GLU A 13 -51.70 19.58 23.06
N GLU A 14 -52.88 19.28 22.51
CA GLU A 14 -53.82 20.18 21.83
C GLU A 14 -53.50 20.53 20.36
N PHE A 15 -53.95 19.68 19.44
CA PHE A 15 -54.82 20.12 18.34
C PHE A 15 -55.55 18.90 17.75
N GLU A 16 -56.62 18.47 18.43
CA GLU A 16 -57.76 17.86 17.75
C GLU A 16 -58.46 18.96 16.95
N LEU A 17 -58.55 18.82 15.62
CA LEU A 17 -59.61 19.46 14.87
C LEU A 17 -60.14 18.52 13.78
N ARG A 18 -61.40 18.14 14.00
CA ARG A 18 -62.31 17.48 13.08
C ARG A 18 -62.49 18.34 11.82
N GLU A 19 -62.49 17.70 10.66
CA GLU A 19 -63.40 18.09 9.58
C GLU A 19 -64.08 16.86 8.98
N GLU A 20 -65.41 16.82 9.14
CA GLU A 20 -66.32 15.95 8.42
C GLU A 20 -66.50 16.45 6.98
N VAL A 21 -66.29 15.60 5.98
CA VAL A 21 -66.90 15.79 4.65
C VAL A 21 -67.72 14.56 4.30
N LYS A 22 -69.05 14.73 4.38
CA LYS A 22 -70.06 13.81 3.85
C LYS A 22 -70.25 14.05 2.36
N VAL A 23 -70.14 12.99 1.55
CA VAL A 23 -70.85 12.90 0.26
C VAL A 23 -71.52 11.54 0.14
N ARG A 24 -72.85 11.52 0.32
CA ARG A 24 -73.79 10.59 -0.33
C ARG A 24 -74.12 11.21 -1.70
N ASP A 25 -74.46 10.52 -2.79
CA ASP A 25 -75.17 9.26 -2.97
C ASP A 25 -74.96 8.83 -4.44
N ALA A 26 -74.96 7.53 -4.72
CA ALA A 26 -75.08 6.99 -6.07
C ALA A 26 -76.39 6.21 -6.19
N ARG A 27 -77.29 6.65 -7.08
CA ARG A 27 -78.40 5.82 -7.59
C ARG A 27 -78.55 5.99 -9.10
N THR A 28 -78.32 4.87 -9.77
CA THR A 28 -78.74 4.40 -11.11
C THR A 28 -79.94 5.08 -11.79
N PRO A 29 -79.92 5.09 -13.13
CA PRO A 29 -81.11 4.84 -13.95
C PRO A 29 -80.94 3.62 -14.91
N PRO A 30 -82.04 3.13 -15.50
CA PRO A 30 -82.15 1.74 -15.97
C PRO A 30 -81.85 1.55 -17.47
N SER A 31 -81.59 0.29 -17.77
CA SER A 31 -81.63 -0.40 -19.05
C SER A 31 -82.88 -0.13 -19.89
N VAL A 32 -82.74 -0.12 -21.22
CA VAL A 32 -83.37 -1.05 -22.20
C VAL A 32 -83.47 -0.38 -23.60
N CYS A 33 -82.75 -0.95 -24.57
CA CYS A 33 -83.24 -1.44 -25.86
C CYS A 33 -82.40 -1.09 -27.09
N CYS A 34 -82.18 -2.16 -27.85
CA CYS A 34 -82.40 -2.24 -29.29
C CYS A 34 -81.25 -1.84 -30.23
N THR A 35 -80.76 -2.90 -30.89
CA THR A 35 -80.48 -3.03 -32.33
C THR A 35 -79.13 -2.57 -32.91
N CYS A 36 -78.48 -3.57 -33.51
CA CYS A 36 -77.71 -3.57 -34.76
C CYS A 36 -76.45 -2.70 -34.88
N GLY A 37 -75.31 -3.37 -34.76
CA GLY A 37 -74.38 -3.55 -35.87
C GLY A 37 -73.59 -2.34 -36.36
N TRP A 38 -72.36 -2.19 -35.89
CA TRP A 38 -71.18 -2.31 -36.76
C TRP A 38 -69.90 -2.38 -35.92
N ARG A 39 -69.09 -3.41 -36.19
CA ARG A 39 -67.65 -3.43 -35.89
C ARG A 39 -67.00 -2.27 -36.70
N TRP A 40 -65.82 -1.82 -36.26
CA TRP A 40 -64.97 -0.75 -36.85
C TRP A 40 -65.00 0.64 -36.19
N ILE A 41 -64.94 0.78 -34.85
CA ILE A 41 -64.49 2.05 -34.21
C ILE A 41 -63.48 1.84 -33.04
N THR A 42 -63.21 0.61 -32.63
CA THR A 42 -62.31 0.35 -31.48
C THR A 42 -60.82 0.70 -31.67
N PRO A 43 -60.21 0.76 -32.88
CA PRO A 43 -58.79 1.14 -32.99
C PRO A 43 -58.53 2.64 -32.89
N LEU A 44 -59.51 3.50 -33.23
CA LEU A 44 -59.28 4.95 -33.34
C LEU A 44 -59.39 5.67 -31.99
N ILE A 45 -60.21 5.18 -31.07
CA ILE A 45 -60.37 5.78 -29.73
C ILE A 45 -59.18 5.41 -28.83
N VAL A 46 -58.61 4.21 -28.98
CA VAL A 46 -57.41 3.80 -28.23
C VAL A 46 -56.18 4.56 -28.72
N VAL A 47 -56.03 4.75 -30.03
CA VAL A 47 -54.93 5.58 -30.57
C VAL A 47 -55.10 7.04 -30.14
N ALA A 48 -56.31 7.60 -30.21
CA ALA A 48 -56.57 8.98 -29.79
C ALA A 48 -56.33 9.21 -28.28
N LEU A 49 -56.74 8.26 -27.42
CA LEU A 49 -56.48 8.32 -25.97
C LEU A 49 -54.99 8.12 -25.64
N LEU A 50 -54.29 7.23 -26.35
CA LEU A 50 -52.84 7.06 -26.16
C LEU A 50 -52.05 8.27 -26.66
N SER A 51 -52.49 8.93 -27.75
CA SER A 51 -51.87 10.18 -28.20
C SER A 51 -52.21 11.37 -27.29
N ALA A 52 -53.41 11.42 -26.69
CA ALA A 52 -53.77 12.46 -25.74
C ALA A 52 -53.05 12.29 -24.39
N ILE A 53 -52.88 11.05 -23.91
CA ILE A 53 -52.04 10.74 -22.75
C ILE A 53 -50.57 11.00 -23.06
N GLY A 54 -50.10 10.66 -24.26
CA GLY A 54 -48.74 10.99 -24.72
C GLY A 54 -48.46 12.50 -24.76
N VAL A 55 -49.44 13.30 -25.17
CA VAL A 55 -49.33 14.78 -25.20
C VAL A 55 -49.43 15.39 -23.80
N VAL A 56 -50.24 14.83 -22.88
CA VAL A 56 -50.32 15.32 -21.49
C VAL A 56 -49.09 14.90 -20.68
N VAL A 57 -48.52 13.71 -20.91
CA VAL A 57 -47.24 13.30 -20.32
C VAL A 57 -46.08 14.13 -20.88
N ALA A 58 -46.11 14.50 -22.17
CA ALA A 58 -45.11 15.39 -22.77
C ALA A 58 -45.24 16.87 -22.31
N LEU A 59 -46.44 17.34 -21.94
CA LEU A 59 -46.69 18.72 -21.52
C LEU A 59 -46.68 18.92 -19.99
N TYR A 60 -46.91 17.87 -19.20
CA TYR A 60 -47.07 17.94 -17.73
C TYR A 60 -46.42 16.79 -16.95
N GLY A 61 -45.71 15.87 -17.59
CA GLY A 61 -44.80 14.98 -16.87
C GLY A 61 -43.67 15.79 -16.24
N PRO A 62 -43.18 15.46 -15.03
CA PRO A 62 -41.99 16.10 -14.49
C PRO A 62 -40.83 15.81 -15.45
N SER A 63 -40.52 16.79 -16.30
CA SER A 63 -39.27 16.87 -17.03
C SER A 63 -38.18 17.25 -16.03
N SER A 64 -37.86 16.34 -15.12
CA SER A 64 -36.58 16.34 -14.43
C SER A 64 -35.61 15.52 -15.26
N SER A 65 -35.31 16.01 -16.46
CA SER A 65 -33.95 15.84 -16.95
C SER A 65 -33.06 16.56 -15.93
N PRO A 66 -31.90 16.01 -15.54
CA PRO A 66 -30.86 16.84 -14.92
C PRO A 66 -30.62 18.04 -15.85
N PRO A 67 -30.19 19.20 -15.34
CA PRO A 67 -29.58 20.18 -16.23
C PRO A 67 -28.52 19.40 -17.01
N GLY A 68 -28.71 19.25 -18.33
CA GLY A 68 -27.72 18.62 -19.16
C GLY A 68 -26.44 19.43 -18.98
N ASP A 69 -25.40 18.76 -18.50
CA ASP A 69 -24.07 19.33 -18.38
C ASP A 69 -23.75 20.06 -19.69
N ASP A 70 -23.38 21.33 -19.58
CA ASP A 70 -23.03 22.23 -20.69
C ASP A 70 -21.67 21.80 -21.28
N THR A 71 -21.55 20.51 -21.64
CA THR A 71 -20.34 19.80 -22.09
C THR A 71 -19.82 20.26 -23.44
N THR A 72 -20.39 21.32 -24.03
CA THR A 72 -19.86 21.86 -25.29
C THR A 72 -18.72 22.83 -25.05
N GLY A 73 -17.50 22.28 -24.86
CA GLY A 73 -16.26 22.99 -25.17
C GLY A 73 -15.32 23.34 -24.01
N HIS A 74 -15.49 22.77 -22.82
CA HIS A 74 -14.51 22.88 -21.72
C HIS A 74 -14.37 21.60 -20.90
N LEU A 75 -13.25 21.47 -20.17
CA LEU A 75 -12.89 20.29 -19.38
C LEU A 75 -13.28 20.42 -17.90
N GLY A 76 -13.31 21.63 -17.34
CA GLY A 76 -13.75 21.85 -15.96
C GLY A 76 -15.25 21.64 -15.81
N TYR A 77 -15.69 20.93 -14.77
CA TYR A 77 -17.12 20.80 -14.48
C TYR A 77 -17.64 22.11 -13.93
N ARG A 78 -18.50 22.79 -14.70
CA ARG A 78 -19.08 24.06 -14.27
C ARG A 78 -20.09 23.80 -13.16
N LEU A 79 -20.00 24.59 -12.09
CA LEU A 79 -20.87 24.51 -10.93
C LEU A 79 -21.91 25.61 -10.98
N HIS A 80 -23.09 25.33 -10.41
CA HIS A 80 -24.28 26.16 -10.44
C HIS A 80 -24.73 26.52 -9.01
N PRO A 81 -23.91 27.25 -8.22
CA PRO A 81 -24.30 27.68 -6.88
C PRO A 81 -25.63 28.44 -6.86
N GLU A 82 -25.98 29.15 -7.92
CA GLU A 82 -27.25 29.86 -8.10
C GLU A 82 -28.48 28.95 -8.01
N ASP A 83 -28.38 27.71 -8.48
CA ASP A 83 -29.48 26.74 -8.54
C ASP A 83 -29.61 25.94 -7.22
N HIS A 84 -28.56 25.94 -6.40
CA HIS A 84 -28.46 25.10 -5.22
C HIS A 84 -28.41 25.90 -3.90
N ALA A 85 -27.61 26.95 -3.79
CA ALA A 85 -27.33 27.63 -2.52
C ALA A 85 -28.59 28.25 -1.89
N THR A 86 -29.44 28.89 -2.70
CA THR A 86 -30.55 29.73 -2.21
C THR A 86 -31.88 29.02 -2.06
N ARG A 87 -32.01 27.78 -2.56
CA ARG A 87 -33.25 27.00 -2.43
C ARG A 87 -33.36 26.34 -1.04
N PRO A 88 -34.58 26.02 -0.56
CA PRO A 88 -34.72 25.19 0.63
C PRO A 88 -34.05 23.81 0.44
N PRO A 89 -33.67 23.12 1.54
CA PRO A 89 -33.21 21.73 1.46
C PRO A 89 -34.26 20.85 0.80
N THR A 90 -33.83 19.99 -0.12
CA THR A 90 -34.70 19.07 -0.85
C THR A 90 -34.16 17.64 -0.84
N THR A 91 -34.98 16.69 -1.28
CA THR A 91 -34.50 15.34 -1.57
C THR A 91 -34.11 15.23 -3.04
N GLN A 92 -32.89 14.81 -3.29
CA GLN A 92 -32.37 14.52 -4.63
C GLN A 92 -32.33 13.01 -4.84
N TYR A 93 -32.83 12.55 -6.00
CA TYR A 93 -32.90 11.14 -6.36
C TYR A 93 -32.01 10.86 -7.55
N PHE A 94 -31.19 9.82 -7.44
CA PHE A 94 -30.33 9.35 -8.51
C PHE A 94 -30.55 7.85 -8.73
N ASN A 95 -30.47 7.42 -9.99
CA ASN A 95 -30.47 6.01 -10.36
C ASN A 95 -29.18 5.74 -11.12
N TRP A 96 -28.31 4.91 -10.54
CA TRP A 96 -26.99 4.63 -11.05
C TRP A 96 -26.87 3.15 -11.38
N THR A 97 -26.56 2.84 -12.63
CA THR A 97 -26.12 1.51 -13.04
C THR A 97 -24.62 1.52 -13.21
N ILE A 98 -23.93 0.72 -12.41
CA ILE A 98 -22.49 0.53 -12.50
C ILE A 98 -22.22 -0.52 -13.57
N ALA A 99 -21.36 -0.20 -14.53
CA ALA A 99 -20.94 -1.10 -15.59
C ALA A 99 -19.43 -0.94 -15.83
N ALA A 100 -18.86 -1.76 -16.71
CA ALA A 100 -17.52 -1.58 -17.21
C ALA A 100 -17.54 -1.40 -18.73
N GLY A 101 -16.59 -0.66 -19.27
CA GLY A 101 -16.42 -0.50 -20.71
C GLY A 101 -15.07 0.09 -21.08
N THR A 102 -14.74 0.07 -22.36
CA THR A 102 -13.46 0.62 -22.85
C THR A 102 -13.56 2.13 -23.05
N ARG A 103 -12.56 2.88 -22.58
CA ARG A 103 -12.36 4.32 -22.84
C ARG A 103 -10.90 4.58 -23.19
N SER A 104 -10.61 5.76 -23.77
CA SER A 104 -9.24 6.22 -24.04
C SER A 104 -8.98 7.61 -23.45
N PRO A 105 -8.98 7.78 -22.11
CA PRO A 105 -8.91 9.09 -21.45
C PRO A 105 -7.70 9.94 -21.86
N ASP A 106 -6.55 9.32 -22.10
CA ASP A 106 -5.30 9.97 -22.49
C ASP A 106 -4.80 9.54 -23.88
N GLY A 107 -5.65 8.83 -24.63
CA GLY A 107 -5.32 8.21 -25.91
C GLY A 107 -5.11 6.70 -25.86
N VAL A 108 -4.91 6.11 -24.67
CA VAL A 108 -4.73 4.65 -24.53
C VAL A 108 -6.04 3.97 -24.14
N GLU A 109 -6.48 2.98 -24.93
CA GLU A 109 -7.65 2.16 -24.59
C GLU A 109 -7.42 1.35 -23.32
N LYS A 110 -8.33 1.51 -22.34
CA LYS A 110 -8.36 0.79 -21.07
C LYS A 110 -9.80 0.45 -20.67
N ARG A 111 -9.99 -0.67 -19.97
CA ARG A 111 -11.26 -0.99 -19.28
C ARG A 111 -11.41 -0.04 -18.09
N VAL A 112 -12.51 0.69 -18.05
CA VAL A 112 -12.87 1.58 -16.94
C VAL A 112 -14.25 1.23 -16.39
N TYR A 113 -14.49 1.57 -15.14
CA TYR A 113 -15.82 1.57 -14.56
C TYR A 113 -16.62 2.79 -15.02
N LEU A 114 -17.91 2.58 -15.20
CA LEU A 114 -18.86 3.55 -15.74
C LEU A 114 -20.06 3.64 -14.82
N VAL A 115 -20.56 4.86 -14.62
CA VAL A 115 -21.88 5.08 -14.01
C VAL A 115 -22.81 5.58 -15.09
N ASN A 116 -23.87 4.83 -15.38
CA ASN A 116 -24.79 5.15 -16.49
C ASN A 116 -24.07 5.34 -17.85
N ASN A 117 -23.02 4.54 -18.10
CA ASN A 117 -22.16 4.62 -19.28
C ASN A 117 -21.27 5.89 -19.38
N GLU A 118 -21.15 6.65 -18.29
CA GLU A 118 -20.31 7.85 -18.20
C GLU A 118 -19.01 7.58 -17.43
N PHE A 119 -17.94 8.21 -17.88
CA PHE A 119 -16.66 8.34 -17.16
C PHE A 119 -16.10 9.74 -17.45
N PRO A 120 -15.69 10.53 -16.43
CA PRO A 120 -15.90 10.29 -14.99
C PRO A 120 -17.37 10.07 -14.59
N GLY A 121 -17.59 9.57 -13.38
CA GLY A 121 -18.95 9.41 -12.85
C GLY A 121 -19.66 10.75 -12.63
N PRO A 122 -21.00 10.75 -12.52
CA PRO A 122 -21.80 11.97 -12.43
C PRO A 122 -21.46 12.82 -11.20
N LEU A 123 -21.42 14.14 -11.41
CA LEU A 123 -21.34 15.13 -10.34
C LEU A 123 -22.64 15.16 -9.53
N ILE A 124 -22.52 15.06 -8.21
CA ILE A 124 -23.61 15.43 -7.29
C ILE A 124 -23.38 16.89 -6.86
N GLU A 125 -24.31 17.76 -7.23
CA GLU A 125 -24.35 19.14 -6.75
C GLU A 125 -25.51 19.30 -5.75
N ALA A 126 -25.22 19.72 -4.53
CA ALA A 126 -26.19 19.77 -3.43
C ALA A 126 -26.01 21.02 -2.57
N ARG A 127 -26.88 21.21 -1.59
CA ARG A 127 -26.67 22.18 -0.50
C ARG A 127 -26.77 21.51 0.87
N SER A 128 -26.20 22.13 1.89
CA SER A 128 -26.21 21.62 3.28
C SER A 128 -27.62 21.29 3.76
N GLY A 129 -27.89 20.10 4.29
CA GLY A 129 -29.24 19.68 4.68
C GLY A 129 -30.07 19.01 3.58
N ASP A 130 -29.59 18.94 2.34
CA ASP A 130 -30.23 18.09 1.33
C ASP A 130 -30.19 16.62 1.74
N ARG A 131 -31.24 15.90 1.35
CA ARG A 131 -31.29 14.44 1.44
C ARG A 131 -30.91 13.83 0.11
N ILE A 132 -29.94 12.93 0.09
CA ILE A 132 -29.44 12.25 -1.09
C ILE A 132 -29.93 10.81 -1.07
N VAL A 133 -30.62 10.40 -2.13
CA VAL A 133 -31.12 9.03 -2.32
C VAL A 133 -30.58 8.51 -3.64
N ILE A 134 -29.71 7.50 -3.58
CA ILE A 134 -29.03 6.96 -4.76
C ILE A 134 -29.33 5.46 -4.83
N HIS A 135 -30.12 5.08 -5.83
CA HIS A 135 -30.38 3.69 -6.17
C HIS A 135 -29.26 3.16 -7.05
N VAL A 136 -28.36 2.36 -6.48
CA VAL A 136 -27.23 1.76 -7.17
C VAL A 136 -27.61 0.35 -7.59
N HIS A 137 -27.51 0.07 -8.89
CA HIS A 137 -27.54 -1.27 -9.47
C HIS A 137 -26.12 -1.67 -9.86
N ASN A 138 -25.62 -2.78 -9.32
CA ASN A 138 -24.37 -3.36 -9.78
C ASN A 138 -24.63 -4.19 -11.05
N GLY A 139 -24.29 -3.63 -12.21
CA GLY A 139 -24.39 -4.29 -13.52
C GLY A 139 -23.09 -4.97 -13.98
N LEU A 140 -22.11 -5.16 -13.10
CA LEU A 140 -20.92 -5.96 -13.36
C LEU A 140 -21.23 -7.46 -13.25
N ASP A 141 -20.43 -8.29 -13.92
CA ASP A 141 -20.66 -9.74 -13.99
C ASP A 141 -20.11 -10.50 -12.77
N GLU A 142 -18.93 -10.12 -12.27
CA GLU A 142 -18.19 -10.92 -11.27
C GLU A 142 -17.78 -10.13 -10.02
N GLU A 143 -17.85 -8.80 -10.06
CA GLU A 143 -17.25 -7.95 -9.03
C GLU A 143 -18.30 -7.34 -8.10
N GLY A 144 -17.99 -7.28 -6.80
CA GLY A 144 -18.74 -6.49 -5.84
C GLY A 144 -18.46 -4.99 -6.00
N VAL A 145 -19.42 -4.14 -5.64
CA VAL A 145 -19.25 -2.68 -5.67
C VAL A 145 -19.74 -2.06 -4.37
N SER A 146 -19.05 -1.03 -3.88
CA SER A 146 -19.53 -0.17 -2.80
C SER A 146 -19.07 1.25 -3.08
N LEU A 147 -19.90 2.24 -2.78
CA LEU A 147 -19.59 3.66 -2.98
C LEU A 147 -19.45 4.37 -1.63
N HIS A 148 -18.33 5.06 -1.45
CA HIS A 148 -18.02 5.88 -0.28
C HIS A 148 -18.09 7.37 -0.60
N TRP A 149 -18.47 8.18 0.39
CA TRP A 149 -18.76 9.61 0.26
C TRP A 149 -17.70 10.44 0.97
N HIS A 150 -16.51 10.46 0.39
CA HIS A 150 -15.28 10.94 1.03
C HIS A 150 -15.43 12.34 1.62
N GLY A 151 -15.22 12.43 2.93
CA GLY A 151 -15.22 13.66 3.73
C GLY A 151 -16.57 14.04 4.33
N LEU A 152 -17.68 13.46 3.89
CA LEU A 152 -18.95 13.62 4.59
C LEU A 152 -18.88 12.94 5.95
N ARG A 153 -19.38 13.61 6.99
CA ARG A 153 -19.32 13.12 8.38
C ARG A 153 -20.26 11.97 8.64
N MET A 154 -21.27 11.76 7.80
CA MET A 154 -22.29 10.70 7.95
C MET A 154 -22.87 10.63 9.36
N ARG A 155 -23.16 11.79 9.95
CA ARG A 155 -23.52 11.86 11.37
C ARG A 155 -24.79 11.04 11.65
N TYR A 156 -24.68 10.05 12.54
CA TYR A 156 -25.73 9.06 12.86
C TYR A 156 -26.23 8.24 11.65
N GLN A 157 -25.40 8.10 10.62
CA GLN A 157 -25.73 7.47 9.33
C GLN A 157 -24.55 6.61 8.82
N ASP A 158 -23.78 6.01 9.72
CA ASP A 158 -22.60 5.17 9.44
C ASP A 158 -22.89 3.99 8.52
N SER A 159 -24.08 3.38 8.59
CA SER A 159 -24.54 2.35 7.65
C SER A 159 -24.62 2.79 6.17
N MET A 160 -24.53 4.09 5.89
CA MET A 160 -24.53 4.65 4.52
C MET A 160 -23.13 5.07 4.06
N ASP A 161 -22.09 4.82 4.87
CA ASP A 161 -20.73 5.29 4.61
C ASP A 161 -20.05 4.56 3.43
N GLY A 162 -20.36 3.28 3.21
CA GLY A 162 -19.84 2.54 2.06
C GLY A 162 -18.50 1.84 2.23
N ALA A 163 -17.89 1.85 3.42
CA ALA A 163 -16.64 1.16 3.71
C ALA A 163 -16.84 -0.38 3.78
N VAL A 164 -16.29 -1.11 2.80
CA VAL A 164 -16.42 -2.56 2.71
C VAL A 164 -15.77 -3.26 3.90
N GLY A 165 -16.49 -4.19 4.52
CA GLY A 165 -16.03 -4.92 5.70
C GLY A 165 -16.16 -4.14 7.01
N PHE A 166 -16.38 -2.82 6.96
CA PHE A 166 -16.67 -2.00 8.14
C PHE A 166 -18.16 -1.76 8.30
N THR A 167 -18.79 -1.05 7.36
CA THR A 167 -20.18 -0.59 7.46
C THR A 167 -21.13 -1.37 6.56
N GLN A 168 -20.62 -1.98 5.48
CA GLN A 168 -21.42 -2.83 4.59
C GLN A 168 -20.61 -3.95 3.92
N CYS A 169 -21.31 -4.97 3.42
CA CYS A 169 -20.78 -5.85 2.37
C CYS A 169 -20.77 -5.14 1.00
N PRO A 170 -19.96 -5.60 0.03
CA PRO A 170 -20.10 -5.17 -1.35
C PRO A 170 -21.48 -5.52 -1.91
N ILE A 171 -22.02 -4.63 -2.75
CA ILE A 171 -23.20 -4.90 -3.58
C ILE A 171 -22.80 -5.94 -4.61
N THR A 172 -23.31 -7.17 -4.49
CA THR A 172 -22.96 -8.28 -5.39
C THR A 172 -23.50 -8.07 -6.82
N PRO A 173 -22.91 -8.73 -7.83
CA PRO A 173 -23.37 -8.68 -9.21
C PRO A 173 -24.89 -8.81 -9.36
N ASN A 174 -25.49 -7.96 -10.19
CA ASN A 174 -26.93 -7.88 -10.46
C ASN A 174 -27.82 -7.57 -9.25
N ARG A 175 -27.25 -7.08 -8.14
CA ARG A 175 -28.00 -6.62 -6.97
C ARG A 175 -28.08 -5.10 -6.91
N ASN A 176 -28.99 -4.65 -6.05
CA ASN A 176 -29.25 -3.24 -5.82
C ASN A 176 -28.98 -2.88 -4.37
N PHE A 177 -28.52 -1.67 -4.14
CA PHE A 177 -28.48 -1.03 -2.84
C PHE A 177 -28.93 0.41 -2.96
N THR A 178 -29.49 0.97 -1.89
CA THR A 178 -29.90 2.37 -1.87
C THR A 178 -29.17 3.10 -0.76
N TYR A 179 -28.25 3.97 -1.16
CA TYR A 179 -27.65 4.95 -0.25
C TYR A 179 -28.69 6.04 0.02
N ASN A 180 -28.97 6.29 1.29
CA ASN A 180 -30.02 7.22 1.71
C ASN A 180 -29.56 7.98 2.94
N PHE A 181 -28.96 9.15 2.73
CA PHE A 181 -28.41 9.96 3.79
C PHE A 181 -28.79 11.43 3.63
N THR A 182 -28.76 12.17 4.73
CA THR A 182 -28.94 13.62 4.76
C THR A 182 -27.60 14.27 5.04
N ILE A 183 -27.21 15.22 4.19
CA ILE A 183 -26.01 16.03 4.36
C ILE A 183 -26.21 16.93 5.58
N GLY A 184 -25.24 17.02 6.48
CA GLY A 184 -25.33 17.87 7.65
C GLY A 184 -25.58 19.34 7.30
N VAL A 185 -26.30 20.06 8.17
CA VAL A 185 -26.59 21.49 7.98
C VAL A 185 -25.34 22.37 8.03
N GLU A 186 -24.28 21.90 8.67
CA GLU A 186 -22.97 22.55 8.76
C GLU A 186 -21.97 22.04 7.70
N GLU A 187 -22.36 21.06 6.88
CA GLU A 187 -21.47 20.45 5.89
C GLU A 187 -21.61 21.17 4.55
N GLN A 188 -20.50 21.74 4.08
CA GLN A 188 -20.42 22.51 2.85
C GLN A 188 -18.98 22.49 2.35
N GLY A 189 -18.76 22.55 1.05
CA GLY A 189 -17.43 22.52 0.45
C GLY A 189 -17.30 21.48 -0.65
N THR A 190 -16.08 20.99 -0.83
CA THR A 190 -15.72 20.06 -1.89
C THR A 190 -15.47 18.67 -1.32
N PHE A 191 -16.34 17.76 -1.71
CA PHE A 191 -16.27 16.34 -1.43
C PHE A 191 -16.16 15.61 -2.76
N TRP A 192 -16.19 14.29 -2.70
CA TRP A 192 -16.24 13.42 -3.86
C TRP A 192 -16.76 12.06 -3.42
N TRP A 193 -17.13 11.23 -4.38
CA TRP A 193 -17.51 9.86 -4.12
C TRP A 193 -16.63 8.91 -4.94
N HIS A 194 -16.34 7.74 -4.40
CA HIS A 194 -15.53 6.74 -5.09
C HIS A 194 -15.88 5.32 -4.64
N SER A 195 -15.47 4.33 -5.44
CA SER A 195 -15.55 2.94 -5.00
C SER A 195 -14.68 2.69 -3.78
N HIS A 196 -15.21 1.97 -2.81
CA HIS A 196 -14.49 1.43 -1.64
C HIS A 196 -14.45 -0.10 -1.70
N SER A 197 -14.47 -0.66 -2.92
CA SER A 197 -14.26 -2.09 -3.18
C SER A 197 -12.93 -2.30 -3.91
N ASP A 198 -12.05 -3.07 -3.29
CA ASP A 198 -10.71 -3.39 -3.77
C ASP A 198 -9.97 -2.16 -4.31
N VAL A 199 -9.64 -2.18 -5.60
CA VAL A 199 -8.85 -1.17 -6.29
C VAL A 199 -9.63 -0.47 -7.42
N GLN A 200 -10.95 -0.62 -7.44
CA GLN A 200 -11.82 -0.15 -8.52
C GLN A 200 -11.75 1.37 -8.76
N ARG A 201 -11.41 2.14 -7.72
CA ARG A 201 -11.22 3.60 -7.83
C ARG A 201 -10.21 3.98 -8.91
N ALA A 202 -9.06 3.32 -8.99
CA ALA A 202 -8.03 3.68 -9.97
C ALA A 202 -8.42 3.34 -11.42
N ASP A 203 -9.38 2.43 -11.60
CA ASP A 203 -9.97 2.10 -12.90
C ASP A 203 -11.21 2.97 -13.20
N GLY A 204 -11.39 4.08 -12.48
CA GLY A 204 -12.30 5.15 -12.86
C GLY A 204 -13.65 5.20 -12.14
N LEU A 205 -13.86 4.38 -11.10
CA LEU A 205 -15.12 4.41 -10.34
C LEU A 205 -15.13 5.52 -9.28
N TRP A 206 -15.26 6.77 -9.73
CA TRP A 206 -15.34 7.97 -8.89
C TRP A 206 -16.08 9.11 -9.60
N GLY A 207 -16.51 10.11 -8.83
CA GLY A 207 -17.14 11.33 -9.33
C GLY A 207 -17.21 12.43 -8.28
N GLY A 208 -17.62 13.62 -8.72
CA GLY A 208 -17.64 14.81 -7.87
C GLY A 208 -18.82 14.85 -6.90
N LEU A 209 -18.62 15.48 -5.74
CA LEU A 209 -19.70 15.83 -4.79
C LEU A 209 -19.45 17.23 -4.24
N VAL A 210 -20.23 18.21 -4.65
CA VAL A 210 -20.10 19.60 -4.19
C VAL A 210 -21.32 19.99 -3.38
N VAL A 211 -21.08 20.53 -2.18
CA VAL A 211 -22.14 20.98 -1.28
C VAL A 211 -22.03 22.48 -1.07
N HIS A 212 -23.02 23.22 -1.58
CA HIS A 212 -23.08 24.67 -1.46
C HIS A 212 -23.64 25.11 -0.11
N SER A 213 -23.08 26.22 0.38
CA SER A 213 -23.57 26.90 1.57
C SER A 213 -24.79 27.76 1.23
N PRO A 214 -25.83 27.78 2.06
CA PRO A 214 -26.87 28.81 1.95
C PRO A 214 -26.39 30.22 2.35
N ASP A 215 -25.31 30.29 3.13
CA ASP A 215 -24.83 31.53 3.76
C ASP A 215 -23.60 32.11 3.06
N GLU A 216 -23.16 31.52 1.95
CA GLU A 216 -21.98 32.00 1.25
C GLU A 216 -22.25 33.32 0.51
N VAL A 217 -21.46 34.33 0.83
CA VAL A 217 -21.52 35.68 0.28
C VAL A 217 -20.32 35.90 -0.64
N ASP A 218 -20.50 36.68 -1.72
CA ASP A 218 -19.46 37.02 -2.72
C ASP A 218 -18.90 35.79 -3.47
N VAL A 219 -19.80 34.87 -3.87
CA VAL A 219 -19.48 33.74 -4.76
C VAL A 219 -19.11 34.28 -6.16
N PRO A 220 -17.89 34.03 -6.67
CA PRO A 220 -17.57 34.30 -8.07
C PRO A 220 -18.56 33.63 -9.02
N PRO A 221 -18.98 34.30 -10.11
CA PRO A 221 -19.95 33.74 -11.05
C PRO A 221 -19.40 32.57 -11.87
N GLU A 222 -18.08 32.42 -11.92
CA GLU A 222 -17.41 31.30 -12.59
C GLU A 222 -16.78 30.38 -11.55
N HIS A 223 -17.38 29.20 -11.40
CA HIS A 223 -17.00 28.14 -10.47
C HIS A 223 -16.82 26.81 -11.21
N TYR A 224 -15.69 26.14 -11.01
CA TYR A 224 -15.40 24.87 -11.66
C TYR A 224 -14.84 23.83 -10.68
N LEU A 225 -15.19 22.56 -10.90
CA LEU A 225 -14.60 21.40 -10.24
C LEU A 225 -13.59 20.73 -11.18
N LEU A 226 -12.39 20.48 -10.65
CA LEU A 226 -11.28 19.77 -11.28
C LEU A 226 -10.93 18.54 -10.44
N MET A 227 -11.18 17.35 -10.99
CA MET A 227 -10.76 16.07 -10.45
C MET A 227 -9.50 15.64 -11.19
N ILE A 228 -8.39 15.54 -10.46
CA ILE A 228 -7.07 15.28 -11.03
C ILE A 228 -6.53 14.01 -10.40
N GLY A 229 -5.82 13.16 -11.13
CA GLY A 229 -5.24 11.94 -10.58
C GLY A 229 -4.23 11.27 -11.50
N ASP A 230 -3.36 10.45 -10.92
CA ASP A 230 -2.53 9.51 -11.67
C ASP A 230 -3.37 8.51 -12.48
N TRP A 231 -2.78 7.99 -13.55
CA TRP A 231 -3.45 7.07 -14.47
C TRP A 231 -2.53 5.94 -14.92
N PHE A 232 -2.99 4.71 -14.72
CA PHE A 232 -2.35 3.49 -15.18
C PHE A 232 -3.04 2.99 -16.44
N HIS A 233 -2.29 2.47 -17.41
CA HIS A 233 -2.86 1.81 -18.60
C HIS A 233 -3.23 0.35 -18.35
N ARG A 234 -2.63 -0.28 -17.34
CA ARG A 234 -3.03 -1.61 -16.87
C ARG A 234 -4.28 -1.52 -16.00
N ASN A 235 -5.06 -2.60 -15.96
CA ASN A 235 -6.11 -2.76 -14.96
C ASN A 235 -5.50 -2.71 -13.57
N GLN A 236 -6.15 -2.05 -12.62
CA GLN A 236 -5.53 -1.83 -11.31
C GLN A 236 -5.35 -3.13 -10.53
N THR A 237 -6.14 -4.17 -10.78
CA THR A 237 -5.93 -5.51 -10.20
C THR A 237 -4.60 -6.11 -10.62
N GLU A 238 -4.13 -5.84 -11.83
CA GLU A 238 -2.80 -6.26 -12.29
C GLU A 238 -1.69 -5.41 -11.70
N VAL A 239 -1.92 -4.11 -11.49
CA VAL A 239 -0.98 -3.21 -10.82
C VAL A 239 -0.80 -3.66 -9.37
N LEU A 240 -1.90 -3.97 -8.67
CA LEU A 240 -1.87 -4.54 -7.33
C LEU A 240 -1.17 -5.91 -7.32
N GLY A 241 -1.45 -6.77 -8.31
CA GLY A 241 -0.79 -8.08 -8.43
C GLY A 241 0.72 -7.96 -8.64
N TRP A 242 1.17 -6.97 -9.40
CA TRP A 242 2.60 -6.66 -9.52
C TRP A 242 3.18 -6.14 -8.19
N TYR A 243 2.50 -5.20 -7.52
CA TYR A 243 2.96 -4.67 -6.23
C TYR A 243 3.04 -5.77 -5.16
N ALA A 244 2.04 -6.67 -5.10
CA ALA A 244 1.99 -7.78 -4.15
C ALA A 244 3.01 -8.89 -4.45
N ASP A 245 3.64 -8.90 -5.62
CA ASP A 245 4.69 -9.86 -5.94
C ASP A 245 5.99 -9.47 -5.23
N ALA A 246 6.66 -10.45 -4.62
CA ALA A 246 7.93 -10.25 -3.92
C ALA A 246 9.03 -9.60 -4.79
N SER A 247 8.99 -9.76 -6.13
CA SER A 247 9.92 -9.09 -7.05
C SER A 247 9.71 -7.58 -7.16
N SER A 248 8.59 -7.03 -6.68
CA SER A 248 8.36 -5.58 -6.60
C SER A 248 9.25 -4.90 -5.56
N ARG A 249 9.76 -5.65 -4.57
CA ARG A 249 10.45 -5.17 -3.36
C ARG A 249 9.60 -4.30 -2.44
N GLY A 250 8.30 -4.19 -2.69
CA GLY A 250 7.45 -3.18 -2.05
C GLY A 250 7.56 -1.80 -2.69
N ASN A 251 8.23 -1.67 -3.85
CA ASN A 251 8.27 -0.41 -4.58
C ASN A 251 6.87 -0.04 -5.06
N GLU A 252 6.45 1.18 -4.77
CA GLU A 252 5.18 1.71 -5.20
C GLU A 252 5.08 1.73 -6.73
N PRO A 253 3.91 1.38 -7.29
CA PRO A 253 3.75 1.38 -8.74
C PRO A 253 3.77 2.80 -9.30
N VAL A 254 4.53 3.01 -10.37
CA VAL A 254 4.63 4.31 -11.04
C VAL A 254 3.61 4.39 -12.19
N PRO A 255 2.76 5.44 -12.24
CA PRO A 255 1.73 5.57 -13.25
C PRO A 255 2.30 5.80 -14.65
N ASP A 256 1.45 5.65 -15.67
CA ASP A 256 1.80 5.86 -17.08
C ASP A 256 1.47 7.29 -17.54
N SER A 257 0.49 7.94 -16.89
CA SER A 257 -0.01 9.26 -17.23
C SER A 257 -0.75 9.91 -16.06
N LEU A 258 -1.43 11.02 -16.31
CA LEU A 258 -2.36 11.68 -15.40
C LEU A 258 -3.60 12.17 -16.15
N LEU A 259 -4.71 12.32 -15.43
CA LEU A 259 -5.97 12.84 -15.98
C LEU A 259 -6.44 14.08 -15.22
N VAL A 260 -7.10 14.99 -15.93
CA VAL A 260 -7.93 16.07 -15.39
C VAL A 260 -9.35 15.87 -15.93
N ASN A 261 -10.33 15.67 -15.05
CA ASN A 261 -11.73 15.36 -15.40
C ASN A 261 -11.87 14.30 -16.50
N GLY A 262 -11.05 13.24 -16.41
CA GLY A 262 -11.09 12.12 -17.35
C GLY A 262 -10.42 12.37 -18.71
N GLN A 263 -9.64 13.44 -18.86
CA GLN A 263 -8.81 13.68 -20.05
C GLN A 263 -7.34 13.90 -19.69
N GLY A 264 -6.44 13.34 -20.49
CA GLY A 264 -5.00 13.51 -20.36
C GLY A 264 -4.29 13.35 -21.70
N ARG A 265 -2.96 13.19 -21.67
CA ARG A 265 -2.17 12.88 -22.86
C ARG A 265 -1.10 11.86 -22.56
N PHE A 266 -0.95 10.91 -23.48
CA PHE A 266 0.17 9.98 -23.50
C PHE A 266 0.90 10.04 -24.85
N ASN A 267 2.22 9.92 -24.84
CA ASN A 267 2.99 9.83 -26.07
C ASN A 267 3.00 8.38 -26.57
N CYS A 268 2.22 8.10 -27.62
CA CYS A 268 2.09 6.75 -28.17
C CYS A 268 3.41 6.17 -28.70
N SER A 269 4.44 6.99 -28.98
CA SER A 269 5.77 6.48 -29.35
C SER A 269 6.50 5.81 -28.19
N MET A 270 6.07 6.06 -26.95
CA MET A 270 6.62 5.43 -25.74
C MET A 270 5.95 4.09 -25.42
N ALA A 271 4.92 3.70 -26.18
CA ALA A 271 4.32 2.37 -26.05
C ALA A 271 5.35 1.30 -26.46
N VAL A 272 5.78 0.48 -25.50
CA VAL A 272 6.81 -0.53 -25.74
C VAL A 272 6.23 -1.82 -26.33
N PRO A 273 6.92 -2.50 -27.28
CA PRO A 273 6.44 -3.75 -27.87
C PRO A 273 6.19 -4.89 -26.86
N ALA A 274 6.92 -4.89 -25.75
CA ALA A 274 6.73 -5.86 -24.67
C ALA A 274 5.41 -5.67 -23.90
N ARG A 275 4.76 -4.51 -24.05
CA ARG A 275 3.47 -4.16 -23.42
C ARG A 275 2.59 -3.41 -24.43
N PRO A 276 2.08 -4.11 -25.46
CA PRO A 276 1.35 -3.47 -26.53
C PRO A 276 0.04 -2.88 -26.00
N VAL A 277 -0.14 -1.58 -26.21
CA VAL A 277 -1.37 -0.85 -25.91
C VAL A 277 -2.00 -0.32 -27.20
N ALA A 278 -3.33 -0.32 -27.28
CA ALA A 278 -4.04 0.38 -28.35
C ALA A 278 -4.03 1.88 -28.04
N CYS A 279 -3.17 2.61 -28.74
CA CYS A 279 -2.93 4.04 -28.49
C CYS A 279 -3.29 4.88 -29.70
N SER A 280 -4.10 5.91 -29.49
CA SER A 280 -4.39 6.98 -30.44
C SER A 280 -3.80 8.28 -29.90
N GLN A 281 -2.88 8.89 -30.64
CA GLN A 281 -2.17 10.07 -30.16
C GLN A 281 -3.14 11.23 -29.90
N VAL A 282 -3.20 11.69 -28.65
CA VAL A 282 -3.87 12.94 -28.26
C VAL A 282 -2.84 14.05 -28.29
N GLN A 283 -3.10 15.09 -29.07
CA GLN A 283 -2.28 16.29 -29.13
C GLN A 283 -2.79 17.34 -28.16
N LEU A 284 -1.93 18.30 -27.80
CA LEU A 284 -2.32 19.44 -26.97
C LEU A 284 -3.50 20.22 -27.56
N SER A 285 -3.58 20.30 -28.89
CA SER A 285 -4.68 20.94 -29.62
C SER A 285 -6.01 20.21 -29.51
N ASP A 286 -6.01 18.94 -29.09
CA ASP A 286 -7.21 18.11 -28.96
C ASP A 286 -7.83 18.26 -27.58
N LEU A 287 -7.09 18.84 -26.62
CA LEU A 287 -7.59 19.09 -25.27
C LEU A 287 -8.56 20.27 -25.27
N ASN A 288 -9.71 20.07 -24.61
CA ASN A 288 -10.62 21.17 -24.31
C ASN A 288 -9.99 22.11 -23.27
N PRO A 289 -10.25 23.43 -23.36
CA PRO A 289 -9.83 24.36 -22.31
C PRO A 289 -10.51 24.06 -20.98
N LEU A 290 -9.87 24.37 -19.87
CA LEU A 290 -10.45 24.10 -18.53
C LEU A 290 -11.68 24.96 -18.25
N ILE A 291 -11.71 26.20 -18.75
CA ILE A 291 -12.76 27.20 -18.47
C ILE A 291 -13.28 27.81 -19.77
N MET A 292 -14.57 28.17 -19.78
CA MET A 292 -15.25 28.79 -20.92
C MET A 292 -14.63 30.13 -21.37
N SER A 293 -14.35 31.06 -20.46
CA SER A 293 -13.86 32.41 -20.79
C SER A 293 -13.07 33.05 -19.65
N GLY A 294 -12.01 33.80 -19.96
CA GLY A 294 -11.27 34.61 -18.98
C GLY A 294 -11.88 35.98 -18.71
N SER A 295 -13.18 36.14 -18.96
CA SER A 295 -13.87 37.43 -18.89
C SER A 295 -14.04 37.95 -17.46
N GLN A 296 -14.12 37.04 -16.49
CA GLN A 296 -14.23 37.38 -15.07
C GLN A 296 -12.87 37.66 -14.49
N LYS A 297 -12.79 38.62 -13.56
CA LYS A 297 -11.54 38.93 -12.85
C LYS A 297 -11.16 37.86 -11.81
N ARG A 298 -12.17 37.23 -11.20
CA ARG A 298 -12.04 36.19 -10.17
C ARG A 298 -12.82 34.95 -10.57
N VAL A 299 -12.23 33.79 -10.33
CA VAL A 299 -12.81 32.45 -10.55
C VAL A 299 -12.57 31.61 -9.29
N ARG A 300 -13.47 30.66 -9.00
CA ARG A 300 -13.17 29.61 -8.01
C ARG A 300 -12.91 28.27 -8.68
N LEU A 301 -11.81 27.64 -8.32
CA LEU A 301 -11.49 26.27 -8.70
C LEU A 301 -11.57 25.37 -7.47
N ARG A 302 -12.38 24.33 -7.53
CA ARG A 302 -12.45 23.26 -6.54
C ARG A 302 -11.62 22.10 -7.08
N VAL A 303 -10.54 21.74 -6.40
CA VAL A 303 -9.61 20.71 -6.85
C VAL A 303 -9.72 19.49 -5.95
N VAL A 304 -9.77 18.30 -6.55
CA VAL A 304 -9.79 17.00 -5.88
C VAL A 304 -8.67 16.14 -6.41
N ASN A 305 -7.84 15.57 -5.53
CA ASN A 305 -6.95 14.49 -5.93
C ASN A 305 -7.71 13.14 -5.86
N THR A 306 -8.01 12.59 -7.04
CA THR A 306 -8.68 11.28 -7.23
C THR A 306 -7.69 10.13 -7.48
N GLY A 307 -6.40 10.45 -7.59
CA GLY A 307 -5.31 9.54 -7.92
C GLY A 307 -5.10 8.44 -6.89
N SER A 308 -4.47 7.34 -7.31
CA SER A 308 -4.30 6.13 -6.52
C SER A 308 -2.98 6.05 -5.76
N VAL A 309 -1.96 6.83 -6.15
CA VAL A 309 -0.61 6.79 -5.58
C VAL A 309 -0.03 8.19 -5.41
N ALA A 310 -0.14 9.05 -6.42
CA ALA A 310 0.68 10.25 -6.51
C ALA A 310 0.00 11.51 -5.96
N GLY A 311 0.79 12.33 -5.27
CA GLY A 311 0.43 13.73 -5.02
C GLY A 311 0.61 14.58 -6.29
N PHE A 312 0.13 15.82 -6.27
CA PHE A 312 0.47 16.80 -7.30
C PHE A 312 0.48 18.23 -6.80
N SER A 313 1.30 19.07 -7.42
CA SER A 313 1.27 20.54 -7.30
C SER A 313 0.67 21.17 -8.56
N LEU A 314 0.07 22.35 -8.42
CA LEU A 314 -0.57 23.07 -9.52
C LEU A 314 -0.01 24.47 -9.70
N ARG A 315 0.31 24.86 -10.94
CA ARG A 315 0.67 26.25 -11.28
C ARG A 315 -0.31 26.81 -12.29
N ILE A 316 -0.74 28.07 -12.10
CA ILE A 316 -1.57 28.78 -13.08
C ILE A 316 -0.84 30.02 -13.60
N ASP A 317 -0.48 29.99 -14.87
CA ASP A 317 0.19 31.10 -15.54
C ASP A 317 -0.70 32.34 -15.63
N GLY A 318 -0.12 33.51 -15.32
CA GLY A 318 -0.84 34.79 -15.41
C GLY A 318 -1.94 34.97 -14.36
N ALA A 319 -1.93 34.19 -13.28
CA ALA A 319 -2.85 34.30 -12.16
C ALA A 319 -2.14 34.40 -10.82
N ILE A 320 -2.90 34.79 -9.80
CA ILE A 320 -2.55 34.62 -8.39
C ILE A 320 -3.65 33.73 -7.79
N ILE A 321 -3.24 32.72 -7.05
CA ILE A 321 -4.05 31.70 -6.43
C ILE A 321 -4.03 31.92 -4.91
N ARG A 322 -5.20 31.83 -4.29
CA ARG A 322 -5.33 31.85 -2.83
C ARG A 322 -6.14 30.63 -2.38
N PRO A 323 -5.55 29.67 -1.66
CA PRO A 323 -6.30 28.64 -0.97
C PRO A 323 -7.30 29.25 0.00
N LEU A 324 -8.58 28.93 -0.18
CA LEU A 324 -9.69 29.39 0.67
C LEU A 324 -10.12 28.33 1.66
N ARG A 325 -10.23 27.08 1.19
CA ARG A 325 -10.69 25.94 1.98
C ARG A 325 -9.91 24.69 1.62
N VAL A 326 -9.82 23.77 2.57
CA VAL A 326 -9.26 22.43 2.38
C VAL A 326 -10.29 21.36 2.75
N ASP A 327 -10.20 20.22 2.08
CA ASP A 327 -11.01 19.02 2.31
C ASP A 327 -12.52 19.31 2.39
N GLY A 328 -13.21 18.89 3.47
CA GLY A 328 -14.63 19.10 3.73
C GLY A 328 -15.07 20.56 3.91
N GLY A 329 -14.42 21.50 3.24
CA GLY A 329 -14.73 22.92 3.18
C GLY A 329 -14.19 23.72 4.37
N PHE A 330 -13.11 23.26 5.00
CA PHE A 330 -12.53 23.94 6.16
C PHE A 330 -11.75 25.18 5.73
N ALA A 331 -12.21 26.35 6.16
CA ALA A 331 -11.61 27.63 5.77
C ALA A 331 -10.19 27.80 6.34
N VAL A 332 -9.27 28.27 5.50
CA VAL A 332 -7.85 28.48 5.84
C VAL A 332 -7.40 29.90 5.53
N LYS A 333 -6.28 30.30 6.15
CA LYS A 333 -5.53 31.51 5.81
C LYS A 333 -4.25 31.08 5.12
N ALA A 334 -4.16 31.40 3.83
CA ALA A 334 -2.98 31.17 3.01
C ALA A 334 -2.55 32.47 2.32
N GLU A 335 -1.24 32.62 2.12
CA GLU A 335 -0.67 33.68 1.29
C GLU A 335 -1.07 33.47 -0.18
N ALA A 336 -1.14 34.58 -0.91
CA ALA A 336 -1.42 34.53 -2.34
C ALA A 336 -0.16 34.07 -3.09
N THR A 337 -0.30 33.08 -3.96
CA THR A 337 0.82 32.36 -4.60
C THR A 337 0.51 32.11 -6.07
N GLU A 338 1.50 31.73 -6.88
CA GLU A 338 1.27 31.26 -8.26
C GLU A 338 1.12 29.73 -8.33
N ILE A 339 1.45 29.05 -7.23
CA ILE A 339 1.55 27.60 -7.12
C ILE A 339 0.79 27.12 -5.90
N VAL A 340 -0.03 26.09 -6.08
CA VAL A 340 -0.65 25.31 -5.02
C VAL A 340 0.30 24.16 -4.72
N GLY A 341 0.70 24.02 -3.46
CA GLY A 341 1.57 22.93 -3.00
C GLY A 341 0.94 21.56 -3.20
N VAL A 342 1.59 20.52 -2.69
CA VAL A 342 1.18 19.13 -2.95
C VAL A 342 -0.21 18.84 -2.36
N LEU A 343 -1.14 18.38 -3.22
CA LEU A 343 -2.38 17.70 -2.81
C LEU A 343 -2.17 16.20 -2.95
N TYR A 344 -2.30 15.45 -1.86
CA TYR A 344 -2.20 13.99 -1.83
C TYR A 344 -3.52 13.30 -2.16
N PRO A 345 -3.51 12.01 -2.58
CA PRO A 345 -4.72 11.23 -2.83
C PRO A 345 -5.81 11.42 -1.77
N GLY A 346 -7.00 11.84 -2.22
CA GLY A 346 -8.15 12.11 -1.38
C GLY A 346 -8.22 13.52 -0.77
N GLU A 347 -7.18 14.34 -0.85
CA GLU A 347 -7.23 15.74 -0.41
C GLU A 347 -7.96 16.64 -1.41
N ARG A 348 -8.56 17.73 -0.89
CA ARG A 348 -9.23 18.74 -1.71
C ARG A 348 -8.77 20.14 -1.34
N ALA A 349 -8.82 21.05 -2.32
CA ALA A 349 -8.61 22.48 -2.08
C ALA A 349 -9.58 23.34 -2.89
N ASP A 350 -10.22 24.31 -2.23
CA ASP A 350 -10.97 25.37 -2.89
C ASP A 350 -10.04 26.57 -3.06
N LEU A 351 -9.85 26.99 -4.31
CA LEU A 351 -8.88 28.00 -4.70
C LEU A 351 -9.62 29.21 -5.29
N GLU A 352 -9.31 30.41 -4.79
CA GLU A 352 -9.63 31.65 -5.49
C GLU A 352 -8.53 31.96 -6.48
N VAL A 353 -8.88 32.13 -7.75
CA VAL A 353 -7.97 32.48 -8.84
C VAL A 353 -8.29 33.89 -9.30
N GLU A 354 -7.34 34.80 -9.11
CA GLU A 354 -7.40 36.17 -9.60
C GLU A 354 -6.47 36.35 -10.79
N TRP A 355 -7.01 36.82 -11.91
CA TRP A 355 -6.26 36.99 -13.14
C TRP A 355 -5.46 38.30 -13.14
N LYS A 356 -4.16 38.23 -13.50
CA LYS A 356 -3.32 39.42 -13.64
C LYS A 356 -3.79 40.27 -14.83
N GLU A 357 -3.95 41.57 -14.62
CA GLU A 357 -4.44 42.51 -15.64
C GLU A 357 -3.48 42.63 -16.84
N ILE A 358 -2.17 42.53 -16.59
CA ILE A 358 -1.14 42.56 -17.63
C ILE A 358 -0.42 41.21 -17.61
N TYR A 359 -0.70 40.37 -18.62
CA TYR A 359 0.02 39.13 -18.88
C TYR A 359 0.08 38.90 -20.39
N ALA A 360 1.29 38.68 -20.93
CA ALA A 360 1.52 38.66 -22.38
C ALA A 360 1.47 37.25 -22.99
N GLY A 361 1.46 36.19 -22.17
CA GLY A 361 1.45 34.80 -22.62
C GLY A 361 0.06 34.17 -22.60
N ASP A 362 -0.01 32.95 -23.14
CA ASP A 362 -1.15 32.07 -22.93
C ASP A 362 -1.19 31.58 -21.47
N ARG A 363 -2.38 31.34 -20.94
CA ARG A 363 -2.58 30.92 -19.56
C ARG A 363 -2.80 29.42 -19.50
N TRP A 364 -1.96 28.74 -18.75
CA TRP A 364 -1.93 27.30 -18.58
C TRP A 364 -2.16 26.93 -17.11
N LEU A 365 -2.88 25.83 -16.88
CA LEU A 365 -2.75 25.06 -15.65
C LEU A 365 -1.69 23.99 -15.91
N THR A 366 -0.60 24.02 -15.16
CA THR A 366 0.42 22.97 -15.19
C THR A 366 0.27 22.10 -13.97
N VAL A 367 0.09 20.81 -14.18
CA VAL A 367 0.06 19.77 -13.12
C VAL A 367 1.46 19.18 -13.03
N TYR A 368 2.03 19.19 -11.84
CA TYR A 368 3.31 18.56 -11.52
C TYR A 368 3.04 17.39 -10.59
N MET A 369 3.18 16.17 -11.09
CA MET A 369 3.08 14.97 -10.29
C MET A 369 4.25 14.91 -9.30
N ASP A 370 3.93 14.64 -8.05
CA ASP A 370 4.93 14.47 -6.99
C ASP A 370 5.55 13.07 -7.11
N ASP A 371 6.88 13.03 -7.18
CA ASP A 371 7.66 11.82 -7.43
C ASP A 371 8.26 11.21 -6.14
N GLU A 372 7.87 11.70 -4.95
CA GLU A 372 8.36 11.19 -3.66
C GLU A 372 8.18 9.67 -3.53
N ASN A 373 7.13 9.12 -4.15
CA ASN A 373 6.81 7.70 -4.10
C ASN A 373 7.33 6.90 -5.30
N PHE A 374 8.09 7.49 -6.23
CA PHE A 374 8.52 6.79 -7.45
C PHE A 374 9.91 6.16 -7.28
N GLY A 375 9.96 5.00 -6.60
CA GLY A 375 11.20 4.26 -6.34
C GLY A 375 11.94 3.72 -7.58
N TYR A 376 11.33 3.80 -8.78
CA TYR A 376 11.97 3.45 -10.04
C TYR A 376 11.45 4.33 -11.19
N PRO A 377 12.25 4.58 -12.23
CA PRO A 377 11.80 5.44 -13.34
C PRO A 377 10.77 4.71 -14.22
N ASN A 378 9.71 5.42 -14.62
CA ASN A 378 8.90 5.08 -15.79
C ASN A 378 9.23 6.06 -16.93
N PRO A 379 10.08 5.68 -17.90
CA PRO A 379 10.45 6.57 -19.00
C PRO A 379 9.26 7.04 -19.85
N ALA A 380 8.14 6.29 -19.84
CA ALA A 380 6.95 6.64 -20.60
C ALA A 380 6.09 7.71 -19.91
N LEU A 381 6.23 7.87 -18.59
CA LEU A 381 5.50 8.88 -17.81
C LEU A 381 6.02 10.27 -18.15
N ASN A 382 5.11 11.17 -18.54
CA ASN A 382 5.35 12.60 -18.46
C ASN A 382 4.74 13.12 -17.14
N PRO A 383 5.56 13.35 -16.08
CA PRO A 383 5.06 13.75 -14.77
C PRO A 383 4.59 15.21 -14.74
N THR A 384 4.83 15.99 -15.81
CA THR A 384 4.41 17.39 -15.90
C THR A 384 3.57 17.62 -17.14
N GLN A 385 2.28 17.91 -16.96
CA GLN A 385 1.36 18.15 -18.08
C GLN A 385 0.63 19.48 -17.95
N SER A 386 0.62 20.24 -19.05
CA SER A 386 -0.06 21.54 -19.15
C SER A 386 -1.41 21.40 -19.85
N PHE A 387 -2.41 22.14 -19.34
CA PHE A 387 -3.78 22.22 -19.86
C PHE A 387 -4.15 23.69 -20.12
N PRO A 388 -4.75 24.01 -21.28
CA PRO A 388 -5.10 25.40 -21.60
C PRO A 388 -6.22 25.90 -20.68
N MET A 389 -6.07 27.08 -20.08
CA MET A 389 -7.14 27.65 -19.24
C MET A 389 -8.33 28.12 -20.07
N PHE A 390 -8.08 28.64 -21.28
CA PHE A 390 -9.07 29.27 -22.15
C PHE A 390 -8.89 28.83 -23.60
N SER A 391 -9.94 28.92 -24.40
CA SER A 391 -9.84 28.76 -25.85
C SER A 391 -8.92 29.84 -26.45
N SER A 392 -7.84 29.44 -27.13
CA SER A 392 -6.96 30.38 -27.82
C SER A 392 -7.66 31.07 -29.00
N SER A 393 -7.45 32.38 -29.17
CA SER A 393 -7.89 33.14 -30.35
C SER A 393 -7.00 32.93 -31.58
N THR A 394 -5.82 32.35 -31.40
CA THR A 394 -4.80 32.15 -32.44
C THR A 394 -4.67 30.67 -32.77
N LYS A 395 -5.49 30.18 -33.69
CA LYS A 395 -5.30 28.88 -34.34
C LYS A 395 -3.97 28.90 -35.11
N GLY A 396 -2.86 28.42 -34.52
CA GLY A 396 -1.59 28.35 -35.26
C GLY A 396 -0.34 27.89 -34.52
N SER A 397 -0.18 28.12 -33.21
CA SER A 397 0.92 27.52 -32.44
C SER A 397 0.55 27.43 -30.97
N PHE A 398 0.07 26.28 -30.52
CA PHE A 398 0.19 25.95 -29.10
C PHE A 398 1.65 25.54 -28.90
N ASP A 399 2.53 26.52 -28.67
CA ASP A 399 3.83 26.20 -28.10
C ASP A 399 3.54 25.88 -26.63
N GLU A 400 3.58 24.59 -26.29
CA GLU A 400 3.42 24.13 -24.91
C GLU A 400 4.35 24.95 -24.01
N ALA A 401 3.80 25.59 -22.99
CA ALA A 401 4.61 26.36 -22.06
C ALA A 401 5.70 25.45 -21.50
N VAL A 402 6.97 25.84 -21.66
CA VAL A 402 8.10 25.11 -21.07
C VAL A 402 7.90 25.13 -19.56
N PRO A 403 7.55 23.99 -18.92
CA PRO A 403 7.24 24.00 -17.51
C PRO A 403 8.47 24.42 -16.74
N GLN A 404 8.30 25.43 -15.88
CA GLN A 404 9.37 25.82 -14.98
C GLN A 404 9.42 24.80 -13.84
N PRO A 405 10.61 24.36 -13.41
CA PRO A 405 10.75 23.54 -12.21
C PRO A 405 10.14 24.22 -10.99
N LEU A 406 9.55 23.42 -10.10
CA LEU A 406 9.08 23.89 -8.80
C LEU A 406 10.27 24.08 -7.86
N LYS A 407 10.23 25.10 -7.01
CA LYS A 407 11.18 25.24 -5.90
C LYS A 407 10.61 24.59 -4.63
N GLN A 408 11.49 24.18 -3.72
CA GLN A 408 11.10 23.50 -2.49
C GLN A 408 10.18 24.35 -1.58
N ASP A 409 10.31 25.67 -1.58
CA ASP A 409 9.43 26.57 -0.84
C ASP A 409 8.03 26.70 -1.48
N GLU A 410 7.93 26.47 -2.78
CA GLU A 410 6.68 26.56 -3.54
C GLU A 410 5.76 25.34 -3.33
N ILE A 411 6.31 24.18 -2.97
CA ILE A 411 5.54 22.93 -2.77
C ILE A 411 4.86 22.83 -1.39
N GLN A 412 5.20 23.72 -0.44
CA GLN A 412 4.73 23.65 0.95
C GLN A 412 3.47 24.49 1.24
N ALA A 413 2.85 25.11 0.24
CA ALA A 413 1.74 26.04 0.46
C ALA A 413 0.48 25.41 1.12
N LEU A 414 0.30 24.09 0.99
CA LEU A 414 -0.77 23.33 1.64
C LEU A 414 -0.29 22.49 2.83
N ASP A 415 0.98 22.61 3.20
CA ASP A 415 1.54 21.90 4.34
C ASP A 415 0.81 22.29 5.63
N SER A 416 0.31 21.28 6.35
CA SER A 416 -0.38 21.44 7.63
C SER A 416 0.44 22.13 8.71
N GLN A 417 1.77 22.13 8.63
CA GLN A 417 2.66 22.83 9.56
C GLN A 417 2.67 24.35 9.32
N ILE A 418 2.42 24.78 8.09
CA ILE A 418 2.48 26.18 7.65
C ILE A 418 1.08 26.79 7.59
N LEU A 419 0.13 26.02 7.06
CA LEU A 419 -1.25 26.44 6.86
C LEU A 419 -1.97 26.63 8.20
N LYS A 420 -2.81 27.66 8.29
CA LYS A 420 -3.61 27.94 9.50
C LYS A 420 -5.09 27.96 9.19
N ALA A 421 -5.90 27.51 10.13
CA ALA A 421 -7.34 27.70 10.03
C ALA A 421 -7.70 29.20 9.99
N ALA A 422 -8.76 29.53 9.25
CA ALA A 422 -9.21 30.93 9.14
C ALA A 422 -9.77 31.47 10.45
N SER A 423 -10.36 30.59 11.27
CA SER A 423 -10.94 30.89 12.58
C SER A 423 -10.44 29.89 13.63
N LYS A 424 -10.47 30.32 14.89
CA LYS A 424 -10.02 29.46 16.00
C LYS A 424 -11.05 28.36 16.23
N VAL A 425 -10.58 27.12 16.32
CA VAL A 425 -11.42 25.97 16.64
C VAL A 425 -11.94 26.11 18.09
N SER A 426 -13.24 26.31 18.25
CA SER A 426 -13.89 26.56 19.54
C SER A 426 -14.46 25.29 20.17
N ASP A 427 -14.65 24.23 19.39
CA ASP A 427 -15.28 22.96 19.78
C ASP A 427 -14.27 21.86 20.15
N LEU A 428 -12.98 22.17 20.22
CA LEU A 428 -11.93 21.23 20.61
C LEU A 428 -11.67 21.28 22.13
N PRO A 429 -11.96 20.21 22.89
CA PRO A 429 -11.59 20.15 24.31
C PRO A 429 -10.09 20.38 24.54
N ALA A 430 -9.75 21.10 25.62
CA ALA A 430 -8.37 21.52 25.88
C ALA A 430 -7.41 20.36 26.21
N LYS A 431 -7.93 19.27 26.78
CA LYS A 431 -7.15 18.09 27.18
C LYS A 431 -7.73 16.86 26.49
N ALA A 432 -6.84 16.01 25.95
CA ALA A 432 -7.22 14.69 25.49
C ALA A 432 -7.55 13.76 26.68
N GLU A 433 -8.64 13.03 26.57
CA GLU A 433 -9.06 12.02 27.56
C GLU A 433 -8.50 10.63 27.26
N GLN A 434 -8.22 10.39 25.99
CA GLN A 434 -7.62 9.16 25.48
C GLN A 434 -6.56 9.52 24.44
N THR A 435 -5.50 8.72 24.38
CA THR A 435 -4.48 8.78 23.33
C THR A 435 -4.38 7.41 22.69
N ILE A 436 -4.46 7.36 21.36
CA ILE A 436 -4.29 6.15 20.56
C ILE A 436 -2.97 6.31 19.82
N LEU A 437 -2.07 5.33 19.98
CA LEU A 437 -0.78 5.31 19.33
C LEU A 437 -0.80 4.26 18.22
N LEU A 438 -0.52 4.71 17.00
CA LEU A 438 -0.54 3.92 15.79
C LEU A 438 0.83 3.98 15.12
N TYR A 439 1.29 2.84 14.62
CA TYR A 439 2.50 2.68 13.82
C TYR A 439 2.09 2.12 12.46
N ALA A 440 2.27 2.91 11.40
CA ALA A 440 2.00 2.46 10.03
C ALA A 440 3.32 2.03 9.38
N LYS A 441 3.31 0.87 8.72
CA LYS A 441 4.45 0.37 7.93
C LYS A 441 4.02 -0.62 6.85
N VAL A 442 4.83 -0.79 5.83
CA VAL A 442 4.80 -1.91 4.89
C VAL A 442 5.91 -2.88 5.26
N GLU A 443 5.59 -4.17 5.38
CA GLU A 443 6.58 -5.22 5.64
C GLU A 443 6.51 -6.35 4.62
N LYS A 444 7.63 -7.07 4.49
CA LYS A 444 7.80 -8.26 3.67
C LYS A 444 8.20 -9.41 4.58
N LEU A 445 7.21 -10.11 5.14
CA LEU A 445 7.46 -11.21 6.08
C LEU A 445 7.48 -12.54 5.33
N ALA A 446 8.38 -13.46 5.69
CA ALA A 446 8.51 -14.71 4.92
C ALA A 446 7.28 -15.59 5.06
N HIS A 447 6.64 -15.59 6.24
CA HIS A 447 5.38 -16.28 6.48
C HIS A 447 4.19 -15.66 5.71
N MET A 448 4.38 -14.48 5.11
CA MET A 448 3.43 -13.81 4.22
C MET A 448 3.91 -13.82 2.76
N ASP A 449 4.59 -14.90 2.35
CA ASP A 449 5.08 -15.09 0.97
C ASP A 449 6.08 -14.02 0.50
N TYR A 450 6.67 -13.27 1.44
CA TYR A 450 7.51 -12.09 1.18
C TYR A 450 6.80 -11.02 0.32
N ALA A 451 5.47 -11.06 0.29
CA ALA A 451 4.66 -10.06 -0.37
C ALA A 451 4.65 -8.77 0.46
N PRO A 452 4.66 -7.58 -0.16
CA PRO A 452 4.42 -6.33 0.55
C PRO A 452 3.02 -6.32 1.18
N VAL A 453 2.99 -6.14 2.50
CA VAL A 453 1.76 -6.09 3.31
C VAL A 453 1.80 -4.83 4.15
N GLY A 454 0.69 -4.08 4.14
CA GLY A 454 0.51 -2.89 4.95
C GLY A 454 0.00 -3.24 6.34
N PHE A 455 0.59 -2.62 7.35
CA PHE A 455 0.28 -2.81 8.75
C PHE A 455 -0.08 -1.49 9.42
N ILE A 456 -1.04 -1.56 10.35
CA ILE A 456 -1.22 -0.59 11.40
C ILE A 456 -1.02 -1.33 12.73
N ASN A 457 -0.05 -0.89 13.51
CA ASN A 457 0.54 -1.62 14.63
C ASN A 457 1.01 -3.02 14.20
N HIS A 458 0.47 -4.08 14.81
CA HIS A 458 0.77 -5.48 14.49
C HIS A 458 -0.38 -6.15 13.73
N THR A 459 -1.23 -5.36 13.07
CA THR A 459 -2.42 -5.87 12.36
C THR A 459 -2.42 -5.44 10.91
N SER A 460 -2.86 -6.34 10.03
CA SER A 460 -3.11 -6.06 8.62
C SER A 460 -4.57 -6.38 8.30
N TRP A 461 -5.27 -5.39 7.75
CA TRP A 461 -6.71 -5.44 7.51
C TRP A 461 -7.10 -6.43 6.43
N THR A 462 -8.12 -7.23 6.75
CA THR A 462 -8.87 -8.04 5.78
C THR A 462 -10.36 -7.67 5.87
N PRO A 463 -11.05 -7.47 4.73
CA PRO A 463 -12.49 -7.18 4.75
C PRO A 463 -13.31 -8.27 5.44
N GLN A 464 -14.16 -7.87 6.40
CA GLN A 464 -14.96 -8.78 7.20
C GLN A 464 -16.32 -9.10 6.54
N THR A 465 -16.77 -10.35 6.64
CA THR A 465 -18.10 -10.79 6.18
C THR A 465 -18.77 -11.67 7.26
N PRO A 466 -19.88 -11.22 7.90
CA PRO A 466 -20.54 -9.92 7.74
C PRO A 466 -19.64 -8.74 8.16
N PRO A 467 -19.93 -7.49 7.76
CA PRO A 467 -19.10 -6.34 8.13
C PRO A 467 -19.05 -6.14 9.64
N VAL A 468 -18.00 -5.50 10.15
CA VAL A 468 -17.77 -5.27 11.59
C VAL A 468 -18.98 -4.64 12.28
N LEU A 469 -19.65 -3.67 11.64
CA LEU A 469 -20.87 -3.03 12.14
C LEU A 469 -22.02 -4.03 12.42
N ALA A 470 -22.06 -5.15 11.71
CA ALA A 470 -23.06 -6.21 11.89
C ALA A 470 -22.59 -7.34 12.83
N GLN A 471 -21.40 -7.22 13.42
CA GLN A 471 -20.83 -8.19 14.36
C GLN A 471 -20.89 -7.69 15.80
N ASN A 472 -20.68 -8.59 16.78
CA ASN A 472 -20.57 -8.21 18.19
C ASN A 472 -19.19 -7.59 18.49
N ARG A 473 -19.13 -6.47 19.21
CA ARG A 473 -17.87 -5.82 19.62
C ARG A 473 -16.83 -6.75 20.26
N THR A 474 -17.28 -7.76 21.01
CA THR A 474 -16.37 -8.75 21.63
C THR A 474 -15.58 -9.57 20.61
N SER A 475 -16.07 -9.71 19.39
CA SER A 475 -15.37 -10.40 18.30
C SER A 475 -14.47 -9.48 17.47
N TRP A 476 -14.57 -8.15 17.59
CA TRP A 476 -13.87 -7.26 16.66
C TRP A 476 -12.35 -7.33 16.80
N ASP A 477 -11.83 -7.35 18.03
CA ASP A 477 -10.38 -7.41 18.27
C ASP A 477 -9.78 -8.77 17.84
N GLU A 478 -10.60 -9.84 17.77
CA GLU A 478 -10.19 -11.14 17.19
C GLU A 478 -10.12 -11.08 15.66
N ASN A 479 -10.87 -10.17 15.05
CA ASN A 479 -10.90 -10.02 13.60
C ASN A 479 -9.87 -9.00 13.12
N GLN A 480 -9.80 -7.81 13.74
CA GLN A 480 -9.00 -6.65 13.31
C GLN A 480 -8.80 -5.59 14.42
N LEU A 481 -7.86 -4.65 14.25
CA LEU A 481 -7.65 -3.53 15.19
C LEU A 481 -8.82 -2.53 15.15
N VAL A 482 -9.65 -2.52 16.20
CA VAL A 482 -10.79 -1.59 16.34
C VAL A 482 -10.85 -0.98 17.75
N PRO A 483 -9.98 -0.01 18.10
CA PRO A 483 -9.98 0.63 19.40
C PRO A 483 -11.32 1.32 19.69
N PHE A 484 -11.72 1.20 20.95
CA PHE A 484 -12.93 1.80 21.47
C PHE A 484 -12.68 3.21 22.00
N ILE A 485 -13.61 4.12 21.70
CA ILE A 485 -13.66 5.51 22.14
C ILE A 485 -15.03 5.75 22.80
N GLY A 486 -15.01 5.88 24.13
CA GLY A 486 -16.23 5.97 24.95
C GLY A 486 -16.87 7.35 25.00
N ILE A 487 -18.11 7.51 24.53
CA ILE A 487 -18.86 8.77 24.54
C ILE A 487 -19.95 8.86 25.64
N SER A 488 -19.87 8.01 26.67
CA SER A 488 -20.84 7.86 27.78
C SER A 488 -21.19 9.14 28.57
N ASP A 489 -20.50 10.24 28.33
CA ASP A 489 -20.72 11.53 28.97
C ASP A 489 -21.49 12.45 28.03
N SER A 490 -22.34 13.34 28.56
CA SER A 490 -23.13 14.29 27.75
C SER A 490 -22.30 15.32 26.96
N LYS A 491 -20.97 15.24 27.01
CA LYS A 491 -20.04 16.17 26.35
C LYS A 491 -19.07 15.41 25.45
N PRO A 492 -18.79 15.93 24.24
CA PRO A 492 -17.77 15.38 23.36
C PRO A 492 -16.39 15.34 24.00
N LYS A 493 -15.69 14.23 23.79
CA LYS A 493 -14.32 14.02 24.28
C LYS A 493 -13.31 14.29 23.18
N ARG A 494 -12.13 14.79 23.56
CA ARG A 494 -10.97 14.83 22.67
C ARG A 494 -10.18 13.53 22.80
N VAL A 495 -9.90 12.91 21.67
CA VAL A 495 -8.95 11.80 21.54
C VAL A 495 -7.78 12.27 20.68
N ASP A 496 -6.57 12.07 21.18
CA ASP A 496 -5.37 12.30 20.36
C ASP A 496 -4.98 10.99 19.69
N ILE A 497 -4.88 10.99 18.35
CA ILE A 497 -4.40 9.86 17.57
C ILE A 497 -3.01 10.22 17.06
N VAL A 498 -1.99 9.51 17.53
CA VAL A 498 -0.60 9.66 17.08
C VAL A 498 -0.33 8.59 16.04
N ILE A 499 -0.02 9.00 14.82
CA ILE A 499 0.33 8.09 13.72
C ILE A 499 1.81 8.28 13.42
N ASN A 500 2.60 7.26 13.70
CA ASN A 500 4.02 7.19 13.33
C ASN A 500 4.15 6.43 12.01
N ASN A 501 4.85 6.99 11.04
CA ASN A 501 5.19 6.31 9.80
C ASN A 501 6.59 5.70 9.96
N LEU A 502 6.68 4.37 9.87
CA LEU A 502 7.94 3.64 9.98
C LEU A 502 8.48 3.17 8.62
N ASP A 503 7.84 3.54 7.51
CA ASP A 503 8.33 3.21 6.17
C ASP A 503 9.69 3.87 5.90
N ASP A 504 10.53 3.16 5.13
CA ASP A 504 11.89 3.58 4.82
C ASP A 504 11.97 4.87 3.98
N GLY A 505 13.03 5.65 4.22
CA GLY A 505 13.33 6.90 3.52
C GLY A 505 14.60 7.60 4.03
N PRO A 506 15.19 8.52 3.25
CA PRO A 506 16.39 9.25 3.66
C PRO A 506 16.08 10.24 4.79
N GLY A 507 16.76 10.10 5.94
CA GLY A 507 16.62 11.02 7.09
C GLY A 507 16.52 10.33 8.45
N SER A 508 16.87 11.07 9.52
CA SER A 508 17.00 10.57 10.90
C SER A 508 15.66 10.29 11.60
N TRP A 509 15.69 9.27 12.47
CA TRP A 509 14.71 8.80 13.45
C TRP A 509 13.78 9.88 14.04
N GLY A 510 12.46 9.74 13.83
CA GLY A 510 11.45 10.71 14.24
C GLY A 510 10.15 10.15 14.84
N SER A 511 10.15 8.90 15.34
CA SER A 511 8.97 8.33 15.99
C SER A 511 8.65 9.08 17.30
N TYR A 512 7.46 9.65 17.40
CA TYR A 512 6.99 10.33 18.60
C TYR A 512 6.19 9.36 19.47
N ASN A 513 6.60 9.26 20.74
CA ASN A 513 5.86 8.52 21.76
C ASN A 513 5.36 9.48 22.86
N PRO A 514 4.04 9.70 22.98
CA PRO A 514 3.48 10.62 23.97
C PRO A 514 3.66 10.17 25.43
N TYR A 515 4.07 8.93 25.68
CA TYR A 515 4.23 8.36 27.03
C TYR A 515 5.63 8.53 27.62
N THR A 516 6.63 8.97 26.85
CA THR A 516 8.00 9.19 27.34
C THR A 516 8.14 10.51 28.12
N GLY A 517 7.11 11.36 28.12
CA GLY A 517 7.15 12.69 28.71
C GLY A 517 7.91 13.71 27.87
N GLU A 518 8.46 13.30 26.72
CA GLU A 518 9.07 14.18 25.74
C GLU A 518 7.97 14.92 24.96
N ALA A 519 8.19 16.21 24.70
CA ALA A 519 7.32 16.94 23.80
C ALA A 519 7.56 16.45 22.36
N PRO A 520 6.52 16.43 21.50
CA PRO A 520 6.75 16.13 20.10
C PRO A 520 7.73 17.16 19.52
N PRO A 521 8.63 16.74 18.61
CA PRO A 521 9.44 17.67 17.82
C PRO A 521 8.54 18.79 17.26
N ASN A 522 8.87 20.05 17.54
CA ASN A 522 8.10 21.26 17.19
C ASN A 522 6.80 21.55 17.99
N GLY A 523 6.40 20.66 18.91
CA GLY A 523 5.23 20.85 19.78
C GLY A 523 3.88 20.66 19.08
N LEU A 524 2.79 20.52 19.86
CA LEU A 524 1.43 20.49 19.32
C LEU A 524 0.95 21.91 19.02
N ASN A 525 0.64 22.21 17.75
CA ASN A 525 0.03 23.48 17.38
C ASN A 525 -1.50 23.44 17.56
N LEU A 526 -1.97 23.95 18.70
CA LEU A 526 -3.40 24.15 18.97
C LEU A 526 -3.87 25.59 18.68
N ASP A 527 -3.02 26.43 18.10
CA ASP A 527 -3.34 27.80 17.70
C ASP A 527 -3.73 27.85 16.22
N PHE A 528 -5.04 27.93 15.96
CA PHE A 528 -5.63 27.81 14.63
C PHE A 528 -5.24 26.51 13.89
N PRO A 529 -5.42 25.33 14.53
CA PRO A 529 -5.11 24.05 13.88
C PRO A 529 -5.98 23.87 12.64
N VAL A 530 -5.38 23.41 11.55
CA VAL A 530 -6.14 23.08 10.33
C VAL A 530 -7.00 21.85 10.60
N ARG A 531 -8.25 21.90 10.15
CA ARG A 531 -9.14 20.74 10.16
C ARG A 531 -9.15 20.13 8.76
N LYS A 532 -8.98 18.81 8.70
CA LYS A 532 -8.88 18.00 7.48
C LYS A 532 -9.53 16.64 7.73
N ASP A 533 -9.78 15.90 6.66
CA ASP A 533 -10.16 14.48 6.74
C ASP A 533 -9.12 13.56 6.10
N THR A 534 -8.21 14.12 5.30
CA THR A 534 -7.03 13.42 4.76
C THR A 534 -5.77 14.22 5.13
N VAL A 535 -4.71 13.53 5.55
CA VAL A 535 -3.43 14.17 5.90
C VAL A 535 -2.27 13.27 5.46
N SER A 536 -1.20 13.86 4.93
CA SER A 536 0.05 13.14 4.67
C SER A 536 0.82 12.90 5.97
N VAL A 537 1.35 11.69 6.13
CA VAL A 537 2.24 11.33 7.25
C VAL A 537 3.66 11.23 6.70
N PRO A 538 4.57 12.14 7.07
CA PRO A 538 5.92 12.16 6.50
C PRO A 538 6.65 10.83 6.71
N ARG A 539 7.42 10.38 5.70
CA ARG A 539 8.30 9.20 5.81
C ARG A 539 9.20 9.33 7.05
N ARG A 540 9.30 8.26 7.85
CA ARG A 540 10.02 8.24 9.15
C ARG A 540 9.61 9.35 10.15
N GLY A 541 8.44 9.95 9.97
CA GLY A 541 7.90 11.01 10.79
C GLY A 541 6.62 10.60 11.52
N HIS A 542 5.86 11.60 11.96
CA HIS A 542 4.59 11.37 12.64
C HIS A 542 3.61 12.52 12.40
N VAL A 543 2.34 12.25 12.66
CA VAL A 543 1.29 13.27 12.81
C VAL A 543 0.48 13.00 14.08
N VAL A 544 0.01 14.07 14.72
CA VAL A 544 -0.92 13.98 15.86
C VAL A 544 -2.25 14.60 15.46
N LEU A 545 -3.29 13.79 15.40
CA LEU A 545 -4.65 14.20 15.08
C LEU A 545 -5.43 14.41 16.38
N ALA A 546 -6.13 15.54 16.49
CA ALA A 546 -7.04 15.80 17.60
C ALA A 546 -8.48 15.54 17.14
N LEU A 547 -9.01 14.36 17.46
CA LEU A 547 -10.36 13.92 17.13
C LEU A 547 -11.34 14.34 18.23
N VAL A 548 -12.49 14.89 17.85
CA VAL A 548 -13.63 15.08 18.77
C VAL A 548 -14.61 13.93 18.57
N ALA A 549 -14.78 13.10 19.60
CA ALA A 549 -15.68 11.95 19.59
C ALA A 549 -17.12 12.40 19.85
N ASP A 550 -17.84 12.77 18.78
CA ASP A 550 -19.24 13.24 18.83
C ASP A 550 -20.17 12.54 17.82
N ASN A 551 -19.66 11.51 17.16
CA ASN A 551 -20.36 10.77 16.11
C ASN A 551 -20.26 9.25 16.34
N PRO A 552 -21.25 8.64 17.02
CA PRO A 552 -21.26 7.21 17.25
C PRO A 552 -21.27 6.42 15.94
N GLY A 553 -20.54 5.31 15.89
CA GLY A 553 -20.44 4.44 14.72
C GLY A 553 -19.05 3.81 14.56
N ILE A 554 -18.88 3.10 13.44
CA ILE A 554 -17.61 2.48 13.03
C ILE A 554 -17.03 3.23 11.84
N TRP A 555 -15.84 3.80 12.03
CA TRP A 555 -15.19 4.67 11.05
C TRP A 555 -13.87 4.07 10.60
N ALA A 556 -13.70 3.86 9.30
CA ALA A 556 -12.45 3.37 8.75
C ALA A 556 -11.35 4.46 8.83
N LEU A 557 -10.14 4.04 9.20
CA LEU A 557 -8.92 4.86 9.12
C LEU A 557 -7.90 4.04 8.32
N HIS A 558 -7.42 4.57 7.21
CA HIS A 558 -6.53 3.85 6.30
C HIS A 558 -5.65 4.79 5.47
N CYS A 559 -4.57 4.25 4.91
CA CYS A 559 -3.79 4.96 3.89
C CYS A 559 -4.62 5.13 2.62
N HIS A 560 -4.61 6.32 2.00
CA HIS A 560 -5.34 6.56 0.73
C HIS A 560 -4.52 6.22 -0.52
N MET A 561 -3.27 5.77 -0.35
CA MET A 561 -2.57 5.04 -1.42
C MET A 561 -3.23 3.69 -1.60
N LEU A 562 -3.76 3.46 -2.80
CA LEU A 562 -4.71 2.38 -3.03
C LEU A 562 -4.08 1.00 -2.86
N VAL A 563 -2.80 0.85 -3.23
CA VAL A 563 -2.05 -0.39 -3.00
C VAL A 563 -1.78 -0.66 -1.52
N HIS A 564 -1.53 0.36 -0.69
CA HIS A 564 -1.33 0.18 0.75
C HIS A 564 -2.64 -0.22 1.43
N MET A 565 -3.75 0.44 1.09
CA MET A 565 -5.08 0.08 1.59
C MET A 565 -5.45 -1.36 1.19
N ALA A 566 -5.28 -1.71 -0.09
CA ALA A 566 -5.63 -3.04 -0.61
C ALA A 566 -4.72 -4.15 -0.06
N ARG A 567 -3.55 -3.80 0.47
CA ARG A 567 -2.63 -4.72 1.17
C ARG A 567 -2.72 -4.61 2.69
N GLY A 568 -3.80 -4.02 3.21
CA GLY A 568 -4.19 -4.15 4.61
C GLY A 568 -3.78 -3.00 5.53
N MET A 569 -3.25 -1.88 5.01
CA MET A 569 -2.99 -0.67 5.81
C MET A 569 -4.28 0.09 6.14
N ALA A 570 -5.15 -0.55 6.91
CA ALA A 570 -6.44 -0.04 7.34
C ALA A 570 -6.78 -0.54 8.76
N MET A 571 -7.68 0.17 9.42
CA MET A 571 -8.22 -0.19 10.74
C MET A 571 -9.57 0.49 10.96
N GLY A 572 -10.28 0.15 12.04
CA GLY A 572 -11.56 0.78 12.40
C GLY A 572 -11.46 1.59 13.69
N LEU A 573 -12.24 2.66 13.83
CA LEU A 573 -12.44 3.36 15.10
C LEU A 573 -13.87 3.15 15.56
N HIS A 574 -14.06 2.63 16.77
CA HIS A 574 -15.39 2.52 17.37
C HIS A 574 -15.64 3.69 18.32
N ILE A 575 -16.66 4.50 18.01
CA ILE A 575 -17.14 5.57 18.88
C ILE A 575 -18.51 5.16 19.43
N GLY A 576 -18.65 4.99 20.76
CA GLY A 576 -19.89 4.47 21.39
C GLY A 576 -19.91 4.53 22.93
N ASP A 577 -20.98 4.06 23.60
CA ASP A 577 -21.25 4.30 25.04
C ASP A 577 -20.77 3.22 26.04
N ILE A 578 -20.23 2.06 25.61
CA ILE A 578 -20.01 0.84 26.43
C ILE A 578 -21.33 0.25 26.96
N ASP A 579 -22.13 -0.34 26.06
CA ASP A 579 -22.92 -1.57 26.27
C ASP A 579 -23.49 -2.01 24.91
N ASP A 580 -22.66 -2.65 24.08
CA ASP A 580 -23.07 -3.19 22.76
C ASP A 580 -23.96 -4.44 22.85
N SER A 581 -24.56 -4.75 24.01
CA SER A 581 -25.55 -5.84 24.10
C SER A 581 -26.78 -5.60 23.21
N GLU A 582 -26.97 -4.38 22.70
CA GLU A 582 -28.04 -4.02 21.76
C GLU A 582 -27.61 -3.68 20.33
N HIS A 583 -26.31 -3.69 19.98
CA HIS A 583 -25.89 -3.40 18.59
C HIS A 583 -26.42 -4.44 17.60
N VAL A 584 -26.73 -5.67 18.07
CA VAL A 584 -27.40 -6.71 17.28
C VAL A 584 -28.91 -6.48 17.12
N ASN A 585 -29.53 -5.67 17.99
CA ASN A 585 -30.98 -5.49 18.05
C ASN A 585 -31.48 -4.19 17.39
N SER A 586 -30.60 -3.25 17.03
CA SER A 586 -30.93 -2.06 16.22
C SER A 586 -30.41 -2.13 14.78
N VAL A 587 -29.74 -3.22 14.38
CA VAL A 587 -29.19 -3.42 13.02
C VAL A 587 -30.29 -3.18 11.99
N ASP A 588 -30.06 -2.24 11.08
CA ASP A 588 -30.74 -2.22 9.79
C ASP A 588 -30.31 -3.52 9.09
N GLN A 589 -31.13 -4.58 9.21
CA GLN A 589 -30.83 -5.94 8.74
C GLN A 589 -30.33 -5.97 7.29
N ARG A 590 -30.59 -4.91 6.52
CA ARG A 590 -30.06 -4.64 5.17
C ARG A 590 -28.54 -4.74 5.05
N ALA A 591 -27.76 -4.30 6.04
CA ALA A 591 -26.29 -4.38 6.00
C ALA A 591 -25.79 -5.83 6.01
N ALA A 592 -26.52 -6.72 6.69
CA ALA A 592 -26.26 -8.15 6.76
C ALA A 592 -26.97 -8.94 5.64
N GLU A 593 -28.15 -8.51 5.19
CA GLU A 593 -28.97 -9.17 4.16
C GLU A 593 -28.27 -9.24 2.79
N LEU A 594 -27.38 -8.29 2.47
CA LEU A 594 -26.55 -8.34 1.26
C LEU A 594 -25.61 -9.55 1.21
N SER A 595 -25.22 -10.11 2.37
CA SER A 595 -24.36 -11.31 2.47
C SER A 595 -25.12 -12.62 2.22
N SER A 596 -26.44 -12.65 2.46
CA SER A 596 -27.24 -13.89 2.50
C SER A 596 -27.46 -14.57 1.14
N ALA A 597 -26.91 -14.00 0.06
CA ALA A 597 -27.05 -14.51 -1.29
C ALA A 597 -25.73 -14.52 -2.09
N ALA A 598 -24.58 -14.38 -1.43
CA ALA A 598 -23.29 -14.57 -2.09
C ALA A 598 -23.12 -16.08 -2.43
N PRO A 599 -22.86 -16.47 -3.70
CA PRO A 599 -22.11 -17.69 -3.92
C PRO A 599 -20.74 -17.50 -3.26
N GLU A 600 -20.21 -18.53 -2.61
CA GLU A 600 -18.87 -18.55 -2.03
C GLU A 600 -17.91 -17.82 -2.99
N ALA A 601 -17.22 -16.79 -2.47
CA ALA A 601 -16.16 -16.13 -3.23
C ALA A 601 -15.21 -17.20 -3.78
N PRO A 602 -14.76 -17.11 -5.04
CA PRO A 602 -13.68 -17.97 -5.48
C PRO A 602 -12.49 -17.65 -4.58
N VAL A 603 -12.15 -18.62 -3.73
CA VAL A 603 -10.88 -18.65 -3.02
C VAL A 603 -9.82 -18.44 -4.08
N ALA A 604 -9.21 -17.25 -4.12
CA ALA A 604 -7.91 -17.08 -4.74
C ALA A 604 -7.05 -18.19 -4.17
N ALA A 605 -6.54 -19.06 -5.03
CA ALA A 605 -6.05 -20.40 -4.70
C ALA A 605 -4.95 -20.40 -3.62
N GLY A 606 -5.36 -20.25 -2.36
CA GLY A 606 -4.68 -20.76 -1.19
C GLY A 606 -5.07 -22.23 -1.10
N GLY A 607 -4.10 -23.12 -1.34
CA GLY A 607 -4.27 -24.53 -1.06
C GLY A 607 -4.53 -24.71 0.42
N SER A 608 -5.80 -24.90 0.81
CA SER A 608 -6.12 -25.33 2.17
C SER A 608 -5.55 -26.73 2.44
N PRO A 609 -5.12 -26.99 3.69
CA PRO A 609 -4.36 -28.17 4.06
C PRO A 609 -5.22 -29.44 3.94
N ALA A 610 -4.65 -30.47 3.33
CA ALA A 610 -5.28 -31.80 3.29
C ALA A 610 -5.49 -32.31 4.74
N PRO A 611 -6.61 -33.01 5.03
CA PRO A 611 -6.89 -33.51 6.37
C PRO A 611 -5.84 -34.54 6.76
N ALA A 612 -5.42 -34.50 8.02
CA ALA A 612 -4.49 -35.42 8.65
C ALA A 612 -4.88 -36.88 8.34
N ALA A 613 -4.19 -37.49 7.37
CA ALA A 613 -4.21 -38.92 7.18
C ALA A 613 -3.32 -39.54 8.25
N GLU A 614 -3.93 -40.36 9.11
CA GLU A 614 -3.21 -41.20 10.07
C GLU A 614 -2.08 -41.96 9.35
N ALA A 615 -0.84 -41.61 9.68
CA ALA A 615 0.34 -42.29 9.18
C ALA A 615 0.43 -43.68 9.84
N VAL A 616 -0.02 -44.70 9.11
CA VAL A 616 0.40 -46.10 9.35
C VAL A 616 1.88 -46.20 8.92
N PRO A 617 2.78 -46.78 9.74
CA PRO A 617 4.21 -46.74 9.49
C PRO A 617 4.57 -47.68 8.33
N ALA A 618 4.90 -47.11 7.17
CA ALA A 618 5.57 -47.85 6.12
C ALA A 618 7.07 -47.85 6.41
N ALA A 619 7.56 -48.98 6.93
CA ALA A 619 8.98 -49.28 7.02
C ALA A 619 9.58 -49.30 5.60
N ALA A 620 10.18 -48.18 5.19
CA ALA A 620 11.04 -48.13 4.02
C ALA A 620 12.46 -48.46 4.48
N THR A 621 12.92 -49.64 4.07
CA THR A 621 14.30 -50.09 4.16
C THR A 621 15.24 -49.06 3.54
N THR A 622 16.24 -48.67 4.31
CA THR A 622 17.37 -47.84 3.93
C THR A 622 18.15 -48.46 2.77
N GLU A 623 17.96 -47.97 1.56
CA GLU A 623 19.01 -47.98 0.53
C GLU A 623 19.78 -46.67 0.62
N SER A 624 21.04 -46.78 1.04
CA SER A 624 22.04 -45.73 1.03
C SER A 624 22.17 -45.16 -0.39
N ALA A 625 21.58 -43.98 -0.62
CA ALA A 625 21.96 -43.14 -1.75
C ALA A 625 23.39 -42.65 -1.48
N ALA A 626 24.30 -43.00 -2.39
CA ALA A 626 25.70 -42.60 -2.33
C ALA A 626 25.82 -41.07 -2.33
N SER A 627 26.73 -40.55 -1.50
CA SER A 627 27.14 -39.15 -1.50
C SER A 627 27.48 -38.69 -2.93
N PRO A 628 27.07 -37.48 -3.36
CA PRO A 628 27.46 -36.95 -4.65
C PRO A 628 29.00 -36.83 -4.71
N PRO A 629 29.63 -37.06 -5.88
CA PRO A 629 31.08 -36.98 -6.00
C PRO A 629 31.55 -35.55 -5.71
N ALA A 630 32.55 -35.41 -4.84
CA ALA A 630 33.24 -34.14 -4.63
C ALA A 630 33.74 -33.60 -5.97
N ALA A 631 33.30 -32.40 -6.34
CA ALA A 631 33.87 -31.66 -7.46
C ALA A 631 35.37 -31.49 -7.21
N THR A 632 36.19 -31.92 -8.16
CA THR A 632 37.64 -31.78 -8.11
C THR A 632 38.04 -30.31 -8.06
N SER A 633 38.74 -29.90 -7.01
CA SER A 633 39.29 -28.55 -6.81
C SER A 633 40.26 -28.17 -7.94
N GLY A 634 39.90 -27.17 -8.74
CA GLY A 634 40.81 -26.51 -9.68
C GLY A 634 41.51 -25.30 -9.03
N PRO A 635 42.66 -24.82 -9.55
CA PRO A 635 43.27 -23.58 -9.07
C PRO A 635 42.37 -22.37 -9.38
N ILE A 636 42.43 -21.31 -8.56
CA ILE A 636 41.72 -20.05 -8.82
C ILE A 636 42.12 -19.50 -10.21
N LEU A 637 41.15 -19.20 -11.06
CA LEU A 637 41.38 -18.63 -12.37
C LEU A 637 41.85 -17.18 -12.24
N ASP A 638 42.80 -16.78 -13.08
CA ASP A 638 43.36 -15.43 -13.10
C ASP A 638 42.31 -14.40 -13.54
N PRO A 639 42.23 -13.19 -12.96
CA PRO A 639 41.30 -12.14 -13.39
C PRO A 639 41.28 -11.88 -14.89
N GLN A 640 42.43 -12.00 -15.57
CA GLN A 640 42.54 -11.79 -17.02
C GLN A 640 41.74 -12.81 -17.83
N HIS A 641 41.45 -13.99 -17.27
CA HIS A 641 40.57 -14.98 -17.90
C HIS A 641 39.17 -14.40 -18.18
N TRP A 642 38.59 -13.68 -17.23
CA TRP A 642 37.22 -13.17 -17.35
C TRP A 642 37.11 -12.00 -18.33
N ALA A 643 38.16 -11.18 -18.43
CA ALA A 643 38.25 -10.15 -19.45
C ALA A 643 38.24 -10.77 -20.87
N GLN A 644 39.00 -11.86 -21.07
CA GLN A 644 39.05 -12.57 -22.34
C GLN A 644 37.70 -13.23 -22.69
N VAL A 645 37.04 -13.88 -21.72
CA VAL A 645 35.71 -14.49 -21.93
C VAL A 645 34.68 -13.43 -22.32
N ASN A 646 34.69 -12.26 -21.66
CA ASN A 646 33.79 -11.16 -22.01
C ASN A 646 34.08 -10.60 -23.40
N GLU A 647 35.35 -10.45 -23.80
CA GLU A 647 35.72 -10.00 -25.15
C GLU A 647 35.28 -11.00 -26.24
N GLU A 648 35.48 -12.30 -26.04
CA GLU A 648 35.05 -13.35 -26.97
C GLU A 648 33.52 -13.40 -27.11
N GLN A 649 32.79 -13.22 -26.01
CA GLN A 649 31.33 -13.19 -26.02
C GLN A 649 30.76 -11.90 -26.61
N ALA A 650 31.36 -10.74 -26.31
CA ALA A 650 30.99 -9.47 -26.94
C ALA A 650 31.20 -9.50 -28.46
N GLN A 651 32.25 -10.18 -28.93
CA GLN A 651 32.47 -10.41 -30.36
C GLN A 651 31.40 -11.34 -30.97
N ALA A 652 31.00 -12.39 -30.26
CA ALA A 652 29.93 -13.30 -30.71
C ALA A 652 28.53 -12.64 -30.72
N GLU A 653 28.27 -11.72 -29.78
CA GLU A 653 27.02 -10.96 -29.69
C GLU A 653 26.94 -9.84 -30.74
N ALA A 654 28.07 -9.15 -31.02
CA ALA A 654 28.18 -8.14 -32.07
C ALA A 654 28.00 -8.73 -33.49
N GLU A 655 28.27 -10.01 -33.68
CA GLU A 655 27.97 -10.74 -34.92
C GLU A 655 26.51 -11.25 -35.02
N GLY A 656 25.70 -11.10 -33.96
CA GLY A 656 24.40 -11.76 -33.79
C GLY A 656 23.17 -10.92 -33.42
N ALA A 657 23.27 -9.67 -32.96
CA ALA A 657 22.08 -8.90 -32.57
C ALA A 657 22.21 -7.39 -32.81
N GLY A 658 21.11 -6.78 -33.24
CA GLY A 658 20.92 -5.34 -33.33
C GLY A 658 20.69 -4.71 -31.96
N ASP A 659 21.12 -3.45 -31.91
CA ASP A 659 21.13 -2.44 -30.84
C ASP A 659 20.08 -2.57 -29.73
N ASP A 660 20.55 -2.78 -28.49
CA ASP A 660 19.84 -2.45 -27.25
C ASP A 660 20.91 -2.10 -26.19
N ASN A 661 21.01 -0.82 -25.82
CA ASN A 661 21.93 -0.32 -24.82
C ASN A 661 21.17 0.55 -23.81
N THR A 662 21.14 0.15 -22.54
CA THR A 662 20.72 1.00 -21.42
C THR A 662 21.54 0.67 -20.18
N ASP A 663 22.62 1.43 -19.97
CA ASP A 663 23.27 1.59 -18.68
C ASP A 663 22.91 2.97 -18.13
N ALA A 664 22.29 3.00 -16.95
CA ALA A 664 22.11 4.22 -16.16
C ALA A 664 22.56 3.91 -14.72
N ASP A 665 23.75 4.40 -14.39
CA ASP A 665 24.35 4.43 -13.05
C ASP A 665 23.88 5.68 -12.32
N SER A 666 23.47 5.55 -11.06
CA SER A 666 23.18 6.66 -10.15
C SER A 666 23.60 6.29 -8.74
N THR A 667 24.75 6.80 -8.32
CA THR A 667 25.21 6.86 -6.94
C THR A 667 24.57 8.04 -6.19
N LEU A 668 24.00 7.82 -5.02
CA LEU A 668 23.69 8.87 -4.06
C LEU A 668 24.12 8.45 -2.64
N ASP A 669 24.85 9.35 -1.99
CA ASP A 669 25.41 9.26 -0.63
C ASP A 669 24.54 10.11 0.31
N PRO A 670 24.29 9.68 1.57
CA PRO A 670 24.15 10.67 2.62
C PRO A 670 24.79 10.32 3.97
N ASP A 671 25.74 11.15 4.40
CA ASP A 671 26.13 11.38 5.80
C ASP A 671 25.12 12.33 6.50
N ASN A 672 24.53 11.92 7.63
CA ASN A 672 24.63 12.57 8.96
C ASN A 672 23.61 12.00 9.99
N ALA A 673 24.09 11.72 11.20
CA ALA A 673 23.33 11.15 12.32
C ALA A 673 23.05 12.16 13.47
N SER A 674 21.98 11.93 14.26
CA SER A 674 21.74 12.38 15.66
C SER A 674 20.29 12.04 16.09
N SER A 675 19.87 11.66 17.31
CA SER A 675 20.39 11.10 18.59
C SER A 675 19.11 10.77 19.44
N THR A 676 18.96 9.79 20.35
CA THR A 676 19.64 9.36 21.62
C THR A 676 19.05 7.97 22.02
N ALA A 677 19.66 7.02 22.74
CA ALA A 677 20.74 6.97 23.73
C ALA A 677 21.80 5.87 23.44
N SER A 678 22.93 5.92 24.15
CA SER A 678 24.29 5.66 23.66
C SER A 678 24.70 4.22 23.31
N ILE A 679 24.72 3.90 22.01
CA ILE A 679 25.83 3.16 21.37
C ILE A 679 27.00 4.16 21.23
N THR A 680 28.25 3.75 21.46
CA THR A 680 29.40 4.65 21.24
C THR A 680 29.53 4.96 19.74
N SER A 681 29.81 6.21 19.36
CA SER A 681 29.93 6.61 17.94
C SER A 681 30.92 5.74 17.16
N SER A 682 31.91 5.16 17.84
CA SER A 682 32.90 4.24 17.29
C SER A 682 32.34 2.87 16.84
N ILE A 683 31.19 2.42 17.35
CA ILE A 683 30.54 1.15 16.94
C ILE A 683 29.83 1.30 15.59
N LEU A 684 29.40 2.51 15.22
CA LEU A 684 28.75 2.81 13.94
C LEU A 684 29.75 3.22 12.85
N GLU A 685 31.05 3.27 13.16
CA GLU A 685 32.12 3.51 12.18
C GLU A 685 32.39 2.22 11.38
N TYR A 686 31.55 1.98 10.36
CA TYR A 686 31.73 0.88 9.42
C TYR A 686 33.01 1.04 8.59
N ARG A 687 33.65 -0.07 8.22
CA ARG A 687 34.70 -0.01 7.19
C ARG A 687 34.01 0.09 5.83
N THR A 688 34.55 0.91 4.95
CA THR A 688 34.06 1.03 3.56
C THR A 688 35.10 0.47 2.61
N ILE A 689 34.69 -0.51 1.79
CA ILE A 689 35.52 -1.06 0.72
C ILE A 689 34.76 -0.86 -0.59
N HIS A 690 35.33 -0.06 -1.49
CA HIS A 690 34.71 0.26 -2.79
C HIS A 690 33.25 0.79 -2.67
N GLY A 691 32.94 1.56 -1.62
CA GLY A 691 31.62 2.16 -1.40
C GLY A 691 30.59 1.24 -0.73
N ARG A 692 30.95 -0.01 -0.42
CA ARG A 692 30.14 -0.96 0.36
C ARG A 692 30.56 -0.95 1.82
N THR A 693 29.62 -1.07 2.75
CA THR A 693 29.91 -1.06 4.20
C THR A 693 30.04 -2.47 4.75
N TYR A 694 30.89 -2.61 5.77
CA TYR A 694 31.13 -3.84 6.49
C TYR A 694 31.40 -3.53 7.97
N HIS A 695 31.33 -4.55 8.82
CA HIS A 695 31.65 -4.40 10.24
C HIS A 695 33.04 -3.78 10.49
N SER A 696 33.13 -2.95 11.52
CA SER A 696 34.35 -2.25 11.94
C SER A 696 35.42 -3.22 12.46
N GLU A 697 36.70 -2.97 12.21
CA GLU A 697 37.78 -3.81 12.77
C GLU A 697 38.10 -3.50 14.24
N GLN A 698 37.40 -2.54 14.86
CA GLN A 698 37.56 -2.21 16.27
C GLN A 698 37.16 -3.41 17.15
N GLY A 699 38.16 -4.13 17.65
CA GLY A 699 37.97 -5.25 18.56
C GLY A 699 38.48 -6.61 18.06
N ASN A 700 39.11 -6.71 16.89
CA ASN A 700 39.60 -7.97 16.26
C ASN A 700 38.52 -8.86 15.61
N ALA A 701 37.26 -8.42 15.52
CA ALA A 701 36.23 -9.16 14.80
C ALA A 701 36.37 -8.89 13.29
N GLN A 702 36.53 -9.95 12.48
CA GLN A 702 36.68 -9.85 11.02
C GLN A 702 35.48 -10.53 10.36
N TYR A 703 34.47 -9.75 9.97
CA TYR A 703 33.32 -10.22 9.20
C TYR A 703 33.50 -9.94 7.70
N TRP A 704 33.00 -10.85 6.88
CA TRP A 704 33.29 -10.86 5.44
C TRP A 704 32.17 -10.30 4.56
N ALA A 705 30.90 -10.43 4.96
CA ALA A 705 29.78 -9.98 4.15
C ALA A 705 29.48 -8.49 4.37
N SER A 706 28.95 -7.84 3.32
CA SER A 706 28.45 -6.47 3.40
C SER A 706 27.28 -6.35 4.39
N ASN A 707 27.07 -5.15 4.92
CA ASN A 707 26.01 -4.85 5.90
C ASN A 707 25.20 -3.59 5.54
N ASP A 708 25.32 -3.14 4.29
CA ASP A 708 24.51 -2.07 3.72
C ASP A 708 23.10 -2.56 3.33
N GLU A 709 22.20 -1.60 3.09
CA GLU A 709 20.78 -1.83 2.80
C GLU A 709 20.55 -2.79 1.63
N GLN A 710 21.36 -2.70 0.57
CA GLN A 710 21.25 -3.58 -0.59
C GLN A 710 21.50 -5.06 -0.22
N GLN A 711 22.48 -5.31 0.65
CA GLN A 711 22.76 -6.67 1.13
C GLN A 711 21.70 -7.15 2.14
N ASN A 712 21.18 -6.26 2.98
CA ASN A 712 20.14 -6.59 3.95
C ASN A 712 18.85 -7.07 3.25
N ASP A 713 18.42 -6.38 2.20
CA ASP A 713 17.28 -6.78 1.35
C ASP A 713 17.44 -8.19 0.76
N LEU A 714 18.66 -8.54 0.35
CA LEU A 714 18.99 -9.86 -0.18
C LEU A 714 18.97 -10.94 0.91
N MET A 715 19.41 -10.60 2.13
CA MET A 715 19.37 -11.51 3.27
C MET A 715 17.95 -11.81 3.70
N ASP A 716 17.05 -10.82 3.68
CA ASP A 716 15.63 -11.00 3.96
C ASP A 716 14.93 -11.86 2.91
N LEU A 717 15.22 -11.62 1.62
CA LEU A 717 14.74 -12.48 0.54
C LEU A 717 15.25 -13.92 0.71
N THR A 718 16.50 -14.07 1.11
CA THR A 718 17.09 -15.39 1.37
C THR A 718 16.39 -16.09 2.54
N HIS A 719 16.05 -15.37 3.61
CA HIS A 719 15.25 -15.95 4.69
C HIS A 719 13.94 -16.56 4.15
N HIS A 720 13.24 -15.86 3.24
CA HIS A 720 12.05 -16.42 2.58
C HIS A 720 12.34 -17.67 1.72
N ILE A 721 13.42 -17.65 0.92
CA ILE A 721 13.83 -18.81 0.11
C ILE A 721 14.07 -20.05 0.97
N LEU A 722 14.72 -19.87 2.13
CA LEU A 722 15.00 -20.98 3.04
C LEU A 722 13.72 -21.48 3.71
N THR A 723 12.82 -20.60 4.13
CA THR A 723 11.51 -20.98 4.67
C THR A 723 10.70 -21.83 3.68
N LEU A 724 10.69 -21.48 2.39
CA LEU A 724 10.08 -22.30 1.33
C LEU A 724 10.73 -23.69 1.24
N GLY A 725 12.06 -23.77 1.30
CA GLY A 725 12.81 -25.03 1.27
C GLY A 725 12.53 -25.95 2.46
N LEU A 726 12.04 -25.40 3.57
CA LEU A 726 11.65 -26.12 4.79
C LEU A 726 10.15 -26.46 4.85
N GLY A 727 9.39 -26.10 3.81
CA GLY A 727 7.94 -26.28 3.77
C GLY A 727 7.20 -25.33 4.70
N ASP A 728 7.53 -24.04 4.62
CA ASP A 728 6.94 -22.93 5.38
C ASP A 728 7.13 -23.05 6.90
N LYS A 729 8.28 -23.58 7.31
CA LYS A 729 8.67 -23.73 8.72
C LYS A 729 9.90 -22.89 9.05
N LEU A 730 9.91 -22.30 10.24
CA LEU A 730 11.06 -21.58 10.80
C LEU A 730 12.09 -22.50 11.47
N HIS A 731 11.69 -23.74 11.81
CA HIS A 731 12.55 -24.74 12.43
C HIS A 731 12.12 -26.18 12.09
N LEU A 732 13.05 -27.12 12.16
CA LEU A 732 12.78 -28.56 12.01
C LEU A 732 12.86 -29.33 13.35
N ALA A 733 13.53 -28.76 14.33
CA ALA A 733 13.59 -29.26 15.70
C ALA A 733 12.17 -29.44 16.26
N PRO A 734 11.89 -30.55 16.97
CA PRO A 734 10.57 -30.85 17.51
C PRO A 734 10.30 -30.03 18.77
N LEU A 735 10.11 -28.74 18.59
CA LEU A 735 9.80 -27.79 19.66
C LEU A 735 8.38 -28.01 20.20
N LYS A 736 8.21 -27.72 21.50
CA LYS A 736 6.91 -27.79 22.18
C LYS A 736 6.59 -26.39 22.68
N GLU A 737 5.54 -25.78 22.14
CA GLU A 737 5.17 -24.40 22.39
C GLU A 737 5.09 -24.07 23.89
N GLU A 738 4.53 -24.97 24.70
CA GLU A 738 4.39 -24.81 26.15
C GLU A 738 5.72 -24.76 26.92
N LYS A 739 6.85 -25.04 26.26
CA LYS A 739 8.21 -24.99 26.83
C LYS A 739 9.05 -23.85 26.28
N LEU A 740 8.56 -23.06 25.32
CA LEU A 740 9.30 -21.99 24.69
C LEU A 740 9.14 -20.70 25.50
N HIS A 741 10.21 -20.29 26.19
CA HIS A 741 10.25 -19.03 26.93
C HIS A 741 11.43 -18.16 26.56
N GLN A 742 12.62 -18.76 26.39
CA GLN A 742 13.87 -18.05 26.11
C GLN A 742 14.52 -18.63 24.86
N ILE A 743 14.52 -17.86 23.78
CA ILE A 743 15.00 -18.26 22.46
C ILE A 743 16.18 -17.38 22.08
N ILE A 744 17.21 -17.96 21.49
CA ILE A 744 18.37 -17.21 21.01
C ILE A 744 18.57 -17.46 19.53
N ASP A 745 18.72 -16.39 18.76
CA ASP A 745 19.13 -16.43 17.35
C ASP A 745 20.55 -15.86 17.22
N ILE A 746 21.54 -16.73 16.99
CA ILE A 746 22.95 -16.34 16.93
C ILE A 746 23.35 -16.02 15.48
N GLY A 747 23.90 -14.81 15.28
CA GLY A 747 24.16 -14.29 13.94
C GLY A 747 22.86 -13.90 13.23
N THR A 748 22.03 -13.14 13.94
CA THR A 748 20.64 -12.86 13.53
C THR A 748 20.53 -12.06 12.23
N GLY A 749 21.62 -11.42 11.77
CA GLY A 749 21.62 -10.65 10.53
C GLY A 749 20.66 -9.47 10.63
N THR A 750 19.67 -9.38 9.76
CA THR A 750 18.61 -8.35 9.81
C THR A 750 17.65 -8.53 10.98
N GLY A 751 17.65 -9.70 11.64
CA GLY A 751 16.69 -10.03 12.69
C GLY A 751 15.35 -10.58 12.19
N ILE A 752 15.16 -10.72 10.86
CA ILE A 752 13.87 -11.15 10.27
C ILE A 752 13.42 -12.52 10.77
N TRP A 753 14.34 -13.47 11.00
CA TRP A 753 13.99 -14.77 11.56
C TRP A 753 13.50 -14.65 13.01
N ALA A 754 14.17 -13.84 13.82
CA ALA A 754 13.79 -13.60 15.22
C ALA A 754 12.40 -12.95 15.32
N ILE A 755 12.10 -12.02 14.40
CA ILE A 755 10.79 -11.36 14.28
C ILE A 755 9.72 -12.37 13.87
N ASP A 756 9.92 -13.12 12.78
CA ASP A 756 8.96 -14.14 12.33
C ASP A 756 8.72 -15.22 13.39
N PHE A 757 9.76 -15.61 14.14
CA PHE A 757 9.62 -16.57 15.24
C PHE A 757 8.82 -15.99 16.40
N ALA A 758 9.07 -14.73 16.77
CA ALA A 758 8.35 -14.06 17.85
C ALA A 758 6.87 -13.82 17.53
N ASP A 759 6.55 -13.52 16.27
CA ASP A 759 5.16 -13.41 15.79
C ASP A 759 4.47 -14.77 15.78
N GLN A 760 5.17 -15.85 15.38
CA GLN A 760 4.63 -17.21 15.43
C GLN A 760 4.43 -17.72 16.86
N TYR A 761 5.28 -17.30 17.81
CA TYR A 761 5.28 -17.75 19.20
C TYR A 761 5.26 -16.56 20.18
N PRO A 762 4.10 -15.88 20.34
CA PRO A 762 3.99 -14.65 21.14
C PRO A 762 4.28 -14.84 22.64
N GLY A 763 4.35 -16.08 23.13
CA GLY A 763 4.71 -16.42 24.51
C GLY A 763 6.21 -16.57 24.76
N ALA A 764 7.04 -16.54 23.72
CA ALA A 764 8.50 -16.67 23.82
C ALA A 764 9.17 -15.29 23.78
N GLU A 765 10.21 -15.08 24.60
CA GLU A 765 11.16 -13.98 24.46
C GLU A 765 12.30 -14.43 23.54
N VAL A 766 12.56 -13.65 22.48
CA VAL A 766 13.58 -13.94 21.47
C VAL A 766 14.71 -12.92 21.56
N ILE A 767 15.93 -13.41 21.75
CA ILE A 767 17.16 -12.60 21.78
C ILE A 767 17.94 -12.89 20.51
N GLY A 768 17.97 -11.93 19.58
CA GLY A 768 18.86 -12.00 18.42
C GLY A 768 20.22 -11.40 18.76
N THR A 769 21.31 -12.08 18.42
CA THR A 769 22.66 -11.54 18.58
C THR A 769 23.36 -11.39 17.25
N ASP A 770 24.01 -10.25 17.03
CA ASP A 770 24.84 -10.02 15.85
C ASP A 770 26.05 -9.15 16.18
N LEU A 771 27.05 -9.20 15.33
CA LEU A 771 28.22 -8.34 15.44
C LEU A 771 27.92 -6.92 14.91
N SER A 772 27.07 -6.79 13.89
CA SER A 772 26.69 -5.51 13.28
C SER A 772 25.28 -5.10 13.72
N PRO A 773 25.08 -3.84 14.17
CA PRO A 773 23.76 -3.33 14.54
C PRO A 773 22.95 -2.90 13.30
N ILE A 774 22.53 -3.88 12.50
CA ILE A 774 21.74 -3.68 11.26
C ILE A 774 20.27 -4.08 11.42
N GLN A 775 19.86 -4.46 12.63
CA GLN A 775 18.52 -4.93 12.92
C GLN A 775 17.54 -3.74 13.07
N PRO A 776 16.25 -3.91 12.75
CA PRO A 776 15.27 -2.86 12.91
C PRO A 776 15.10 -2.52 14.40
N SER A 777 14.86 -1.23 14.69
CA SER A 777 14.61 -0.79 16.05
C SER A 777 13.19 -1.08 16.53
N TRP A 778 12.26 -1.25 15.60
CA TRP A 778 10.85 -1.49 15.88
C TRP A 778 10.51 -2.95 15.59
N VAL A 779 10.45 -3.74 16.65
CA VAL A 779 10.22 -5.19 16.63
C VAL A 779 9.05 -5.57 17.53
N PRO A 780 8.52 -6.80 17.42
CA PRO A 780 7.56 -7.32 18.39
C PRO A 780 8.06 -7.11 19.84
N PRO A 781 7.16 -6.87 20.81
CA PRO A 781 7.54 -6.53 22.18
C PRO A 781 8.32 -7.63 22.91
N ASN A 782 8.32 -8.84 22.35
CA ASN A 782 9.04 -10.02 22.82
C ASN A 782 10.34 -10.30 22.05
N VAL A 783 10.86 -9.34 21.26
CA VAL A 783 12.16 -9.42 20.58
C VAL A 783 13.12 -8.39 21.15
N GLN A 784 14.37 -8.79 21.36
CA GLN A 784 15.48 -7.88 21.66
C GLN A 784 16.72 -8.25 20.86
N PHE A 785 17.53 -7.24 20.51
CA PHE A 785 18.79 -7.44 19.81
C PHE A 785 19.98 -7.01 20.66
N GLU A 786 21.02 -7.83 20.66
CA GLU A 786 22.25 -7.59 21.41
C GLU A 786 23.47 -7.65 20.47
N ILE A 787 24.41 -6.72 20.66
CA ILE A 787 25.67 -6.74 19.91
C ILE A 787 26.60 -7.76 20.59
N GLU A 788 26.87 -8.89 19.94
CA GLU A 788 27.72 -9.95 20.47
C GLU A 788 28.56 -10.61 19.36
N ASP A 789 29.83 -10.91 19.68
CA ASP A 789 30.74 -11.66 18.82
C ASP A 789 30.66 -13.16 19.19
N CYS A 790 29.93 -13.93 18.40
CA CYS A 790 29.71 -15.36 18.63
C CYS A 790 31.00 -16.22 18.60
N THR A 791 32.14 -15.65 18.21
CA THR A 791 33.45 -16.32 18.24
C THR A 791 34.16 -16.21 19.60
N ARG A 792 33.55 -15.52 20.57
CA ARG A 792 34.02 -15.38 21.95
C ARG A 792 33.19 -16.23 22.92
N GLU A 793 33.55 -16.16 24.19
CA GLU A 793 32.69 -16.65 25.27
C GLU A 793 31.37 -15.87 25.26
N TRP A 794 30.25 -16.58 25.21
CA TRP A 794 28.92 -15.98 25.10
C TRP A 794 28.49 -15.39 26.45
N THR A 795 27.83 -14.24 26.43
CA THR A 795 27.46 -13.53 27.67
C THR A 795 26.30 -14.21 28.42
N PHE A 796 25.61 -15.14 27.75
CA PHE A 796 24.52 -15.93 28.31
C PHE A 796 24.97 -16.85 29.44
N LYS A 797 24.09 -17.01 30.45
CA LYS A 797 24.29 -17.96 31.55
C LYS A 797 24.13 -19.39 31.04
N SER A 798 24.73 -20.34 31.75
CA SER A 798 24.48 -21.76 31.50
C SER A 798 23.02 -22.13 31.75
N ASP A 799 22.49 -23.08 30.98
CA ASP A 799 21.11 -23.56 31.05
C ASP A 799 20.05 -22.43 30.98
N PHE A 800 20.23 -21.51 30.04
CA PHE A 800 19.38 -20.35 29.85
C PHE A 800 18.37 -20.50 28.70
N ALA A 801 18.78 -21.04 27.54
CA ALA A 801 17.94 -21.07 26.34
C ALA A 801 17.13 -22.38 26.21
N ASP A 802 15.85 -22.26 25.82
CA ASP A 802 14.97 -23.38 25.45
C ASP A 802 15.19 -23.83 24.00
N TYR A 803 15.65 -22.90 23.15
CA TYR A 803 16.02 -23.15 21.77
C TYR A 803 17.11 -22.17 21.30
N ILE A 804 18.06 -22.67 20.53
CA ILE A 804 19.10 -21.85 19.89
C ILE A 804 19.03 -22.09 18.38
N HIS A 805 18.82 -21.03 17.62
CA HIS A 805 18.87 -21.02 16.17
C HIS A 805 20.17 -20.39 15.69
N VAL A 806 20.73 -20.94 14.62
CA VAL A 806 21.96 -20.50 13.98
C VAL A 806 21.80 -20.64 12.47
N ARG A 807 22.18 -19.61 11.71
CA ARG A 807 22.10 -19.68 10.25
C ARG A 807 23.23 -18.95 9.55
N TRP A 808 23.84 -19.62 8.58
CA TRP A 808 24.82 -19.07 7.64
C TRP A 808 26.03 -18.41 8.32
N LEU A 809 26.56 -19.06 9.36
CA LEU A 809 27.77 -18.61 10.05
C LEU A 809 29.06 -19.14 9.41
N MET A 810 28.97 -19.86 8.28
CA MET A 810 30.14 -20.18 7.46
C MET A 810 30.95 -18.92 7.14
N GLY A 811 32.28 -19.05 7.18
CA GLY A 811 33.18 -17.92 6.99
C GLY A 811 33.28 -16.95 8.18
N SER A 812 32.41 -17.06 9.19
CA SER A 812 32.40 -16.20 10.39
C SER A 812 32.97 -16.93 11.62
N VAL A 813 32.62 -18.20 11.80
CA VAL A 813 33.10 -19.01 12.94
C VAL A 813 34.48 -19.63 12.63
N ARG A 814 35.44 -19.38 13.53
CA ARG A 814 36.82 -19.90 13.43
C ARG A 814 36.99 -21.29 14.05
N ASP A 815 36.34 -21.54 15.18
CA ASP A 815 36.38 -22.80 15.91
C ASP A 815 34.95 -23.26 16.21
N TRP A 816 34.45 -24.15 15.35
CA TRP A 816 33.10 -24.70 15.47
C TRP A 816 32.94 -25.64 16.67
N ASP A 817 34.02 -26.28 17.14
CA ASP A 817 33.95 -27.12 18.34
C ASP A 817 33.73 -26.25 19.59
N ALA A 818 34.42 -25.12 19.67
CA ALA A 818 34.23 -24.14 20.74
C ALA A 818 32.82 -23.52 20.67
N PHE A 819 32.36 -23.15 19.48
CA PHE A 819 31.02 -22.60 19.25
C PHE A 819 29.91 -23.55 19.76
N PHE A 820 29.93 -24.82 19.35
CA PHE A 820 28.92 -25.79 19.80
C PHE A 820 29.07 -26.17 21.28
N SER A 821 30.28 -26.02 21.86
CA SER A 821 30.47 -26.18 23.31
C SER A 821 29.79 -25.05 24.10
N GLU A 822 29.87 -23.80 23.63
CA GLU A 822 29.14 -22.67 24.22
C GLU A 822 27.62 -22.84 24.05
N ALA A 823 27.16 -23.23 22.87
CA ALA A 823 25.75 -23.59 22.66
C ALA A 823 25.27 -24.66 23.65
N TYR A 824 26.05 -25.74 23.83
CA TYR A 824 25.71 -26.81 24.77
C TYR A 824 25.66 -26.30 26.21
N ARG A 825 26.57 -25.40 26.61
CA ARG A 825 26.55 -24.76 27.93
C ARG A 825 25.27 -23.95 28.15
N VAL A 826 24.84 -23.18 27.14
CA VAL A 826 23.71 -22.25 27.22
C VAL A 826 22.35 -22.94 27.06
N CYS A 827 22.23 -24.00 26.26
CA CYS A 827 21.00 -24.79 26.16
C CYS A 827 20.59 -25.36 27.54
N LYS A 828 19.31 -25.29 27.90
CA LYS A 828 18.77 -26.02 29.05
C LYS A 828 18.79 -27.54 28.81
N PRO A 829 18.77 -28.37 29.86
CA PRO A 829 18.51 -29.81 29.70
C PRO A 829 17.20 -30.05 28.93
N GLY A 830 17.26 -30.86 27.87
CA GLY A 830 16.11 -31.13 26.98
C GLY A 830 15.87 -30.08 25.88
N ALA A 831 16.59 -28.94 25.88
CA ALA A 831 16.51 -27.92 24.84
C ALA A 831 17.17 -28.36 23.54
N TRP A 832 16.87 -27.64 22.46
CA TRP A 832 17.38 -27.92 21.11
C TRP A 832 18.30 -26.80 20.62
N ILE A 833 19.29 -27.18 19.81
CA ILE A 833 19.99 -26.27 18.90
C ILE A 833 19.71 -26.71 17.46
N GLU A 834 19.57 -25.76 16.56
CA GLU A 834 19.45 -25.98 15.13
C GLU A 834 20.38 -25.05 14.35
N SER A 835 21.16 -25.62 13.43
CA SER A 835 22.13 -24.92 12.59
C SER A 835 21.79 -25.13 11.12
N HIS A 836 21.64 -24.03 10.39
CA HIS A 836 21.32 -23.97 8.97
C HIS A 836 22.54 -23.45 8.21
N GLU A 837 23.16 -24.28 7.37
CA GLU A 837 24.35 -23.88 6.61
C GLU A 837 24.19 -24.23 5.12
N ALA A 838 24.86 -23.45 4.29
CA ALA A 838 24.94 -23.65 2.85
C ALA A 838 26.33 -24.11 2.42
N SER A 839 26.39 -24.82 1.32
CA SER A 839 27.61 -24.95 0.53
C SER A 839 27.92 -23.61 -0.15
N CYS A 840 29.17 -23.19 -0.12
CA CYS A 840 29.62 -22.07 -0.95
C CYS A 840 29.79 -22.45 -2.44
N ASN A 841 29.61 -23.71 -2.83
CA ASN A 841 29.76 -24.15 -4.21
C ASN A 841 28.42 -24.06 -4.96
N VAL A 842 28.46 -23.55 -6.19
CA VAL A 842 27.36 -23.74 -7.14
C VAL A 842 27.57 -25.05 -7.86
N SER A 843 26.66 -25.99 -7.68
CA SER A 843 26.72 -27.34 -8.25
C SER A 843 25.61 -27.55 -9.28
N SER A 844 25.76 -28.55 -10.17
CA SER A 844 24.71 -28.97 -11.12
C SER A 844 24.73 -30.49 -11.27
N ASP A 845 23.56 -31.12 -11.29
CA ASP A 845 23.44 -32.58 -11.44
C ASP A 845 23.76 -33.07 -12.87
N ASP A 846 23.64 -32.18 -13.86
CA ASP A 846 23.81 -32.49 -15.28
C ASP A 846 25.13 -31.96 -15.89
N GLY A 847 26.00 -31.40 -15.05
CA GLY A 847 27.30 -30.85 -15.45
C GLY A 847 27.24 -29.54 -16.23
N THR A 848 26.09 -28.85 -16.25
CA THR A 848 25.94 -27.53 -16.90
C THR A 848 26.72 -26.41 -16.19
N VAL A 849 27.04 -26.57 -14.91
CA VAL A 849 27.97 -25.71 -14.18
C VAL A 849 29.37 -26.31 -14.24
N ALA A 850 30.14 -25.90 -15.25
CA ALA A 850 31.51 -26.37 -15.46
C ALA A 850 32.49 -25.65 -14.51
N PRO A 851 33.61 -26.28 -14.08
CA PRO A 851 34.58 -25.66 -13.18
C PRO A 851 35.22 -24.35 -13.70
N ASN A 852 35.20 -24.13 -15.02
CA ASN A 852 35.69 -22.92 -15.69
C ASN A 852 34.58 -21.92 -16.05
N SER A 853 33.33 -22.17 -15.66
CA SER A 853 32.25 -21.17 -15.71
C SER A 853 32.34 -20.25 -14.51
N ALA A 854 31.79 -19.03 -14.59
CA ALA A 854 31.77 -18.12 -13.45
C ALA A 854 30.99 -18.74 -12.28
N MET A 855 29.86 -19.40 -12.54
CA MET A 855 29.10 -20.14 -11.51
C MET A 855 29.94 -21.24 -10.86
N GLY A 856 30.67 -22.03 -11.65
CA GLY A 856 31.52 -23.11 -11.11
C GLY A 856 32.75 -22.60 -10.36
N HIS A 857 33.22 -21.39 -10.68
CA HIS A 857 34.37 -20.75 -10.02
C HIS A 857 34.00 -20.08 -8.69
N TRP A 858 32.73 -19.77 -8.46
CA TRP A 858 32.21 -19.03 -7.28
C TRP A 858 32.73 -19.57 -5.94
N GLY A 859 32.64 -20.87 -5.70
CA GLY A 859 33.05 -21.49 -4.43
C GLY A 859 34.55 -21.37 -4.14
N GLU A 860 35.40 -21.24 -5.16
CA GLU A 860 36.85 -21.14 -4.98
C GLU A 860 37.26 -19.78 -4.41
N PHE A 861 36.52 -18.69 -4.68
CA PHE A 861 36.74 -17.39 -4.02
C PHE A 861 36.64 -17.52 -2.51
N PHE A 862 35.57 -18.15 -2.03
CA PHE A 862 35.28 -18.28 -0.62
C PHE A 862 36.25 -19.24 0.08
N LYS A 863 36.61 -20.35 -0.56
CA LYS A 863 37.59 -21.29 0.00
C LYS A 863 38.98 -20.68 0.11
N GLU A 864 39.48 -20.02 -0.94
CA GLU A 864 40.82 -19.41 -0.91
C GLU A 864 40.86 -18.14 -0.05
N GLY A 865 39.80 -17.33 -0.08
CA GLY A 865 39.65 -16.16 0.78
C GLY A 865 39.55 -16.55 2.25
N GLY A 866 38.73 -17.55 2.59
CA GLY A 866 38.60 -18.12 3.93
C GLY A 866 39.94 -18.59 4.52
N LYS A 867 40.77 -19.27 3.72
CA LYS A 867 42.13 -19.67 4.14
C LYS A 867 43.01 -18.48 4.51
N LYS A 868 42.90 -17.34 3.82
CA LYS A 868 43.67 -16.12 4.12
C LYS A 868 43.24 -15.46 5.44
N ILE A 869 41.94 -15.48 5.75
CA ILE A 869 41.39 -14.85 6.96
C ILE A 869 41.22 -15.80 8.15
N GLY A 870 41.49 -17.11 7.94
CA GLY A 870 41.47 -18.13 8.98
C GLY A 870 40.07 -18.65 9.32
N THR A 871 39.14 -18.67 8.37
CA THR A 871 37.77 -19.21 8.54
C THR A 871 37.44 -20.26 7.47
N SER A 872 36.45 -21.11 7.74
CA SER A 872 36.03 -22.18 6.81
C SER A 872 34.71 -21.85 6.12
N PHE A 873 34.66 -22.05 4.81
CA PHE A 873 33.46 -22.02 3.97
C PHE A 873 33.02 -23.41 3.50
N SER A 874 33.61 -24.47 4.05
CA SER A 874 33.33 -25.87 3.70
C SER A 874 32.55 -26.60 4.79
N VAL A 875 31.73 -25.87 5.56
CA VAL A 875 31.01 -26.38 6.74
C VAL A 875 30.13 -27.58 6.39
N VAL A 876 29.41 -27.51 5.27
CA VAL A 876 28.54 -28.57 4.75
C VAL A 876 29.33 -29.75 4.22
N GLU A 877 30.34 -29.49 3.37
CA GLU A 877 31.17 -30.55 2.75
C GLU A 877 31.97 -31.34 3.79
N ASP A 878 32.47 -30.67 4.82
CA ASP A 878 33.25 -31.29 5.88
C ASP A 878 32.36 -32.00 6.92
N GLY A 879 31.03 -31.85 6.86
CA GLY A 879 30.10 -32.37 7.85
C GLY A 879 30.36 -31.80 9.25
N THR A 880 30.76 -30.52 9.31
CA THR A 880 31.26 -29.88 10.54
C THR A 880 30.19 -29.80 11.62
N GLN A 881 28.96 -29.44 11.24
CA GLN A 881 27.84 -29.26 12.17
C GLN A 881 27.59 -30.52 13.03
N ARG A 882 27.34 -31.68 12.41
CA ARG A 882 27.11 -32.95 13.12
C ARG A 882 28.30 -33.33 14.01
N LYS A 883 29.52 -33.29 13.47
CA LYS A 883 30.74 -33.69 14.20
C LYS A 883 30.94 -32.83 15.46
N ALA A 884 30.76 -31.52 15.35
CA ALA A 884 30.93 -30.60 16.46
C ALA A 884 29.79 -30.73 17.49
N MET A 885 28.53 -30.93 17.06
CA MET A 885 27.42 -31.21 17.96
C MET A 885 27.62 -32.51 18.76
N GLU A 886 28.04 -33.59 18.10
CA GLU A 886 28.35 -34.88 18.76
C GLU A 886 29.47 -34.71 19.78
N LYS A 887 30.51 -33.96 19.43
CA LYS A 887 31.64 -33.69 20.32
C LYS A 887 31.26 -32.84 21.54
N ALA A 888 30.35 -31.87 21.36
CA ALA A 888 29.83 -31.05 22.46
C ALA A 888 28.91 -31.82 23.41
N GLY A 889 28.33 -32.94 22.96
CA GLY A 889 27.50 -33.84 23.77
C GLY A 889 26.00 -33.79 23.47
N PHE A 890 25.60 -33.16 22.36
CA PHE A 890 24.21 -33.22 21.90
C PHE A 890 23.82 -34.65 21.49
N ILE A 891 22.56 -35.00 21.71
CA ILE A 891 21.95 -36.28 21.36
C ILE A 891 20.78 -36.07 20.39
N ASN A 892 20.18 -37.15 19.90
CA ASN A 892 19.04 -37.10 18.97
C ASN A 892 19.33 -36.27 17.71
N ILE A 893 20.59 -36.25 17.25
CA ILE A 893 21.03 -35.38 16.15
C ILE A 893 20.48 -35.87 14.81
N GLN A 894 19.71 -35.01 14.15
CA GLN A 894 19.13 -35.23 12.83
C GLN A 894 19.71 -34.26 11.80
N GLU A 895 19.61 -34.63 10.54
CA GLU A 895 20.04 -33.81 9.39
C GLU A 895 18.93 -33.78 8.35
N PHE A 896 18.79 -32.63 7.69
CA PHE A 896 17.92 -32.45 6.55
C PHE A 896 18.66 -31.69 5.46
N ASP A 897 18.72 -32.29 4.27
CA ASP A 897 19.41 -31.74 3.10
C ASP A 897 18.38 -31.32 2.06
N PHE A 898 18.56 -30.13 1.52
CA PHE A 898 17.78 -29.64 0.39
C PHE A 898 18.66 -28.78 -0.52
N ARG A 899 18.15 -28.43 -1.71
CA ARG A 899 18.86 -27.56 -2.65
C ARG A 899 18.18 -26.21 -2.73
N ASN A 900 18.99 -25.16 -2.86
CA ASN A 900 18.54 -23.84 -3.26
C ASN A 900 18.93 -23.60 -4.73
N PRO A 901 18.01 -23.78 -5.71
CA PRO A 901 18.30 -23.58 -7.12
C PRO A 901 18.61 -22.13 -7.46
N VAL A 902 19.31 -21.91 -8.57
CA VAL A 902 19.50 -20.59 -9.18
C VAL A 902 18.83 -20.61 -10.56
N GLY A 903 17.70 -19.90 -10.68
CA GLY A 903 16.90 -19.84 -11.90
C GLY A 903 15.67 -20.75 -11.88
N THR A 904 14.81 -20.60 -12.90
CA THR A 904 13.47 -21.23 -12.97
C THR A 904 13.48 -22.58 -13.70
N TRP A 905 14.64 -23.22 -13.81
CA TRP A 905 14.83 -24.52 -14.47
C TRP A 905 14.24 -25.73 -13.74
N PRO A 906 14.04 -25.75 -12.40
CA PRO A 906 13.42 -26.89 -11.74
C PRO A 906 11.98 -27.12 -12.22
N THR A 907 11.58 -28.40 -12.27
CA THR A 907 10.20 -28.77 -12.58
C THR A 907 9.30 -28.77 -11.35
N ASP A 908 9.89 -28.94 -10.15
CA ASP A 908 9.17 -28.84 -8.90
C ASP A 908 8.71 -27.38 -8.66
N PRO A 909 7.43 -27.13 -8.34
CA PRO A 909 6.91 -25.76 -8.21
C PRO A 909 7.59 -24.95 -7.10
N VAL A 910 7.93 -25.59 -5.97
CA VAL A 910 8.55 -24.92 -4.81
C VAL A 910 9.99 -24.58 -5.16
N GLU A 911 10.76 -25.54 -5.66
CA GLU A 911 12.14 -25.31 -6.11
C GLU A 911 12.22 -24.29 -7.25
N LYS A 912 11.24 -24.28 -8.15
CA LYS A 912 11.17 -23.28 -9.22
C LYS A 912 10.94 -21.87 -8.67
N ARG A 913 10.09 -21.74 -7.64
CA ARG A 913 9.83 -20.48 -6.94
C ARG A 913 11.06 -20.01 -6.16
N MET A 914 11.68 -20.90 -5.39
CA MET A 914 12.98 -20.66 -4.73
C MET A 914 14.03 -20.21 -5.75
N GLY A 915 14.13 -20.91 -6.87
CA GLY A 915 15.06 -20.59 -7.94
C GLY A 915 14.81 -19.24 -8.61
N ALA A 916 13.55 -18.81 -8.73
CA ALA A 916 13.19 -17.48 -9.20
C ALA A 916 13.70 -16.40 -8.24
N TYR A 917 13.49 -16.56 -6.94
CA TYR A 917 13.96 -15.63 -5.92
C TYR A 917 15.49 -15.61 -5.80
N SER A 918 16.16 -16.76 -5.85
CA SER A 918 17.62 -16.86 -5.87
C SER A 918 18.22 -16.17 -7.09
N LYS A 919 17.64 -16.38 -8.27
CA LYS A 919 18.02 -15.68 -9.50
C LYS A 919 17.88 -14.17 -9.33
N TYR A 920 16.73 -13.73 -8.84
CA TYR A 920 16.46 -12.32 -8.62
C TYR A 920 17.48 -11.70 -7.65
N GLY A 921 17.66 -12.29 -6.47
CA GLY A 921 18.57 -11.78 -5.45
C GLY A 921 20.03 -11.71 -5.92
N LEU A 922 20.52 -12.77 -6.57
CA LEU A 922 21.88 -12.81 -7.11
C LEU A 922 22.08 -11.85 -8.29
N GLU A 923 21.06 -11.61 -9.11
CA GLU A 923 21.14 -10.59 -10.16
C GLU A 923 21.20 -9.18 -9.55
N THR A 924 20.46 -8.93 -8.47
CA THR A 924 20.45 -7.64 -7.77
C THR A 924 21.79 -7.36 -7.10
N ASP A 925 22.35 -8.30 -6.32
CA ASP A 925 23.57 -8.04 -5.56
C ASP A 925 24.49 -9.25 -5.39
N SER A 926 25.15 -9.67 -6.47
CA SER A 926 26.25 -10.65 -6.37
C SER A 926 27.56 -10.00 -5.89
N GLU A 927 27.71 -8.68 -6.04
CA GLU A 927 28.92 -7.94 -5.63
C GLU A 927 29.07 -7.95 -4.11
N GLY A 928 27.99 -7.72 -3.36
CA GLY A 928 27.97 -7.72 -1.88
C GLY A 928 28.49 -9.00 -1.23
N PHE A 929 28.38 -10.15 -1.92
CA PHE A 929 28.94 -11.42 -1.47
C PHE A 929 30.44 -11.58 -1.79
N ILE A 930 30.87 -11.24 -3.00
CA ILE A 930 32.21 -11.62 -3.47
C ILE A 930 33.27 -10.53 -3.24
N LEU A 931 32.86 -9.26 -3.14
CA LEU A 931 33.78 -8.12 -3.22
C LEU A 931 34.86 -8.20 -2.14
N PHE A 932 34.48 -8.47 -0.89
CA PHE A 932 35.44 -8.59 0.20
C PHE A 932 36.44 -9.74 -0.01
N MET A 933 35.96 -10.91 -0.44
CA MET A 933 36.80 -12.08 -0.67
C MET A 933 37.75 -11.87 -1.84
N ALA A 934 37.26 -11.35 -2.95
CA ALA A 934 38.08 -11.04 -4.12
C ALA A 934 39.12 -9.94 -3.82
N HIS A 935 38.74 -8.89 -3.08
CA HIS A 935 39.67 -7.87 -2.61
C HIS A 935 40.77 -8.46 -1.70
N THR A 936 40.40 -9.36 -0.78
CA THR A 936 41.36 -10.08 0.09
C THR A 936 42.30 -10.99 -0.72
N LEU A 937 41.83 -11.47 -1.86
CA LEU A 937 42.64 -12.24 -2.80
C LEU A 937 43.58 -11.36 -3.65
N GLY A 938 43.36 -10.05 -3.70
CA GLY A 938 44.21 -9.07 -4.39
C GLY A 938 43.65 -8.56 -5.72
N TRP A 939 42.37 -8.83 -6.02
CA TRP A 939 41.72 -8.40 -7.25
C TRP A 939 41.37 -6.91 -7.19
N THR A 940 41.41 -6.24 -8.34
CA THR A 940 40.93 -4.85 -8.45
C THR A 940 39.41 -4.79 -8.56
N ARG A 941 38.82 -3.60 -8.35
CA ARG A 941 37.38 -3.41 -8.48
C ARG A 941 36.88 -3.76 -9.88
N GLU A 942 37.61 -3.32 -10.91
CA GLU A 942 37.26 -3.55 -12.31
C GLU A 942 37.21 -5.05 -12.62
N GLU A 943 38.19 -5.82 -12.11
CA GLU A 943 38.24 -7.27 -12.25
C GLU A 943 37.04 -7.96 -11.58
N ILE A 944 36.65 -7.48 -10.39
CA ILE A 944 35.47 -7.96 -9.68
C ILE A 944 34.20 -7.70 -10.48
N LEU A 945 34.01 -6.47 -10.99
CA LEU A 945 32.85 -6.10 -11.78
C LEU A 945 32.73 -6.92 -13.07
N VAL A 946 33.86 -7.20 -13.73
CA VAL A 946 33.93 -8.08 -14.90
C VAL A 946 33.45 -9.49 -14.57
N TYR A 947 33.87 -10.05 -13.44
CA TYR A 947 33.42 -11.37 -12.98
C TYR A 947 31.93 -11.38 -12.61
N VAL A 948 31.44 -10.37 -11.86
CA VAL A 948 30.01 -10.22 -11.52
C VAL A 948 29.16 -10.16 -12.78
N ALA A 949 29.58 -9.39 -13.78
CA ALA A 949 28.88 -9.30 -15.06
C ALA A 949 28.78 -10.67 -15.75
N GLN A 950 29.87 -11.45 -15.77
CA GLN A 950 29.86 -12.80 -16.34
C GLN A 950 28.97 -13.76 -15.54
N PHE A 951 29.03 -13.74 -14.21
CA PHE A 951 28.18 -14.56 -13.34
C PHE A 951 26.69 -14.26 -13.56
N ARG A 952 26.30 -12.98 -13.60
CA ARG A 952 24.92 -12.55 -13.89
C ARG A 952 24.49 -12.97 -15.30
N ARG A 953 25.38 -12.91 -16.29
CA ARG A 953 25.10 -13.37 -17.67
C ARG A 953 24.80 -14.87 -17.70
N GLU A 954 25.57 -15.68 -16.98
CA GLU A 954 25.33 -17.13 -16.86
C GLU A 954 23.98 -17.44 -16.22
N ILE A 955 23.62 -16.76 -15.13
CA ILE A 955 22.30 -16.87 -14.48
C ILE A 955 21.17 -16.52 -15.46
N ARG A 956 21.30 -15.37 -16.17
CA ARG A 956 20.28 -14.89 -17.12
C ARG A 956 20.08 -15.82 -18.30
N SER A 957 21.13 -16.53 -18.73
CA SER A 957 21.09 -17.44 -19.88
C SER A 957 20.07 -18.57 -19.72
N GLY A 958 19.78 -18.98 -18.47
CA GLY A 958 18.94 -20.13 -18.16
C GLY A 958 19.52 -21.48 -18.59
N LYS A 959 20.77 -21.52 -19.07
CA LYS A 959 21.44 -22.75 -19.55
C LYS A 959 22.21 -23.49 -18.45
N HIS A 960 22.46 -22.84 -17.32
CA HIS A 960 23.17 -23.39 -16.18
C HIS A 960 22.16 -23.80 -15.11
N HIS A 961 22.05 -25.10 -14.85
CA HIS A 961 21.15 -25.66 -13.84
C HIS A 961 21.85 -25.72 -12.47
N GLY A 962 22.32 -24.55 -12.02
CA GLY A 962 23.07 -24.40 -10.79
C GLY A 962 22.19 -24.40 -9.53
N TYR A 963 22.72 -24.90 -8.42
CA TYR A 963 22.13 -24.82 -7.09
C TYR A 963 23.19 -24.75 -5.98
N PHE A 964 22.84 -24.15 -4.85
CA PHE A 964 23.60 -24.25 -3.59
C PHE A 964 23.00 -25.37 -2.72
N ALA A 965 23.82 -26.32 -2.28
CA ALA A 965 23.36 -27.32 -1.31
C ALA A 965 23.14 -26.67 0.06
N GLN A 966 22.04 -27.02 0.73
CA GLN A 966 21.70 -26.56 2.08
C GLN A 966 21.64 -27.76 3.02
N LYS A 967 22.09 -27.57 4.27
CA LYS A 967 22.06 -28.59 5.31
C LYS A 967 21.60 -27.98 6.63
N VAL A 968 20.52 -28.54 7.16
CA VAL A 968 20.01 -28.23 8.50
C VAL A 968 20.39 -29.38 9.42
N VAL A 969 21.01 -29.07 10.56
CA VAL A 969 21.36 -30.05 11.59
C VAL A 969 20.79 -29.56 12.91
N TRP A 970 20.05 -30.42 13.62
CA TRP A 970 19.56 -30.10 14.95
C TRP A 970 19.87 -31.22 15.94
N GLY A 971 20.12 -30.83 17.19
CA GLY A 971 20.50 -31.73 18.27
C GLY A 971 19.91 -31.29 19.61
N GLN A 972 19.66 -32.24 20.49
CA GLN A 972 19.06 -32.03 21.80
C GLN A 972 20.10 -32.15 22.91
N LYS A 973 20.08 -31.25 23.88
CA LYS A 973 20.84 -31.45 25.11
C LYS A 973 20.15 -32.51 25.97
N PRO A 974 20.86 -33.54 26.49
CA PRO A 974 20.25 -34.57 27.34
C PRO A 974 19.50 -33.99 28.56
N GLU A 975 18.34 -34.57 28.92
CA GLU A 975 17.54 -34.14 30.09
C GLU A 975 18.23 -34.41 31.44
N THR A 976 19.21 -35.31 31.47
CA THR A 976 19.96 -35.68 32.67
C THR A 976 21.45 -35.67 32.35
N THR A 977 22.22 -34.86 33.07
CA THR A 977 23.68 -34.98 33.09
C THR A 977 24.00 -36.36 33.66
N ALA A 978 24.42 -37.31 32.84
CA ALA A 978 24.87 -38.61 33.33
C ALA A 978 26.06 -38.36 34.28
N ILE A 979 25.86 -38.63 35.58
CA ILE A 979 26.90 -38.57 36.62
C ILE A 979 27.88 -39.72 36.43
#